data_AF-A0A924E2J9-F1
#
_entry.id   AF-A0A924E2J9-F1
#
_cell.length_a   1.000
_cell.length_b   1.000
_cell.length_c   1.000
_cell.angle_alpha   90.00
_cell.angle_beta   90.00
_cell.angle_gamma   90.00
#
_symmetry.space_group_name_H-M   'P 1'
#
loop_
_entity.id
_entity.type
_entity.pdbx_description
1 polymer ?
#
loop_
_entity_poly.entity_id
_entity_poly.type
_entity_poly.pdbx_seq_one_letter_code
_entity_poly.pdbx_strand_id
1 'polypeptide(L)'
;MRRWKTGIAVASVLVGCVGANGLGPPDAGSASLKVMPADPAVTIVGRAGGADHALDTLLAGQADGRRFTLEIEDFDTAEAELTNRVFPDYRSAIAYAEKRQHNAFLPSADMVTAITKQINDGIYARLEMALEQGEGGFTAKPNWLDALQRKALADIGTPAKLDVAARLAGTAVLRGTPQAPSGPRQPQAVQDQLVPALKEFQDDPILSKPIGFFTWNAQLSAIFQRDRWLQGWFGEQKRAWLSQDGEISPDADRHLASGAHLAGLLTGDAGAAHDKTLTFYQRMTNPFSGYAPKDLAKLLPAGRTLAEAVTDAALRAQMLERSRTTKTPFLQAWAILPPSTSAESELFYKLDAAGLLKPGQDRMQVLIDAIRSGQVSLAPNAESGFYAYQQHALEALLKVGSLPESERVTYGARYQKRLEEAFKTGMTKARETHAKQLDNIAMPTSVRLGPGWVVEPLPTYYDRLAASYGFLKTMVMPQFQADFTNSAKVLVDGGAEGKLTLADELAAAESLTRGLAALAKAEVGMAPITDPAQVATAAAWLKGLGTDVRLGVDTRVSVPVNQYRDGQDKPWMQYWGTAGVMLTKVKVAGGGEQTYLMATDKFLFFDRPYAAGPLNRTEYRQILDGSATLGDALKKLQGS
;
A
#
# COMPACT_ATOMS: atom_id res chain seq x y z
N MET A 1 60.62 -15.38 12.33
CA MET A 1 60.15 -16.54 13.15
C MET A 1 58.91 -16.06 13.92
N ARG A 2 57.86 -16.84 14.23
CA ARG A 2 57.52 -18.24 13.91
C ARG A 2 56.13 -18.28 13.24
N ARG A 3 55.81 -19.34 12.48
CA ARG A 3 54.45 -19.63 12.00
C ARG A 3 53.63 -20.31 13.10
N TRP A 4 52.32 -20.12 13.12
CA TRP A 4 51.36 -21.19 13.46
C TRP A 4 50.33 -21.29 12.32
N LYS A 5 49.82 -22.50 12.08
CA LYS A 5 48.88 -22.83 11.00
C LYS A 5 47.76 -23.70 11.56
N THR A 6 46.52 -23.34 11.28
CA THR A 6 45.36 -24.24 11.16
C THR A 6 44.37 -23.60 10.17
N GLY A 7 43.65 -24.33 9.33
CA GLY A 7 43.70 -25.79 9.11
C GLY A 7 42.31 -26.42 9.00
N ILE A 8 41.48 -25.95 8.09
CA ILE A 8 40.15 -26.53 7.80
C ILE A 8 40.12 -26.96 6.33
N ALA A 9 39.67 -28.18 6.08
CA ALA A 9 39.61 -28.76 4.74
C ALA A 9 38.30 -28.36 4.01
N VAL A 10 38.40 -28.11 2.71
CA VAL A 10 37.25 -27.98 1.81
C VAL A 10 37.07 -29.30 1.08
N ALA A 11 35.94 -29.97 1.29
CA ALA A 11 35.58 -31.17 0.54
C ALA A 11 34.82 -30.77 -0.73
N SER A 12 35.51 -30.73 -1.87
CA SER A 12 34.89 -30.50 -3.18
C SER A 12 34.23 -31.78 -3.69
N VAL A 13 32.91 -31.78 -3.85
CA VAL A 13 32.19 -32.85 -4.56
C VAL A 13 32.31 -32.63 -6.06
N LEU A 14 32.90 -33.59 -6.77
CA LEU A 14 32.95 -33.60 -8.24
C LEU A 14 31.60 -34.03 -8.82
N VAL A 15 31.05 -33.22 -9.73
CA VAL A 15 29.94 -33.62 -10.59
C VAL A 15 30.52 -34.38 -11.79
N GLY A 16 30.28 -35.70 -11.84
CA GLY A 16 30.72 -36.55 -12.96
C GLY A 16 29.65 -36.63 -14.05
N CYS A 17 29.97 -36.21 -15.27
CA CYS A 17 29.08 -36.32 -16.43
C CYS A 17 29.36 -37.59 -17.26
N VAL A 18 28.45 -38.57 -17.17
CA VAL A 18 28.31 -39.74 -18.07
C VAL A 18 26.81 -40.07 -18.09
N GLY A 19 26.16 -40.46 -19.18
CA GLY A 19 26.53 -40.59 -20.59
C GLY A 19 25.34 -41.24 -21.34
N ALA A 20 25.05 -40.83 -22.57
CA ALA A 20 23.82 -41.25 -23.25
C ALA A 20 23.95 -42.59 -24.01
N ASN A 21 22.88 -43.41 -24.02
CA ASN A 21 22.34 -44.22 -25.15
C ASN A 21 21.47 -45.39 -24.64
N GLY A 22 20.52 -45.88 -25.47
CA GLY A 22 19.91 -47.22 -25.32
C GLY A 22 18.38 -47.28 -25.41
N LEU A 23 17.85 -47.82 -26.52
CA LEU A 23 16.43 -48.12 -26.75
C LEU A 23 16.04 -49.51 -26.20
N GLY A 24 14.77 -49.72 -25.80
CA GLY A 24 14.17 -51.07 -25.77
C GLY A 24 13.18 -51.39 -24.63
N PRO A 25 11.89 -51.68 -24.91
CA PRO A 25 10.98 -52.46 -24.05
C PRO A 25 11.15 -53.98 -24.32
N PRO A 26 10.47 -54.94 -23.62
CA PRO A 26 9.23 -54.79 -22.82
C PRO A 26 9.16 -55.62 -21.50
N ASP A 27 7.91 -55.81 -21.05
CA ASP A 27 7.36 -56.87 -20.18
C ASP A 27 7.41 -56.74 -18.64
N ALA A 28 6.43 -57.43 -18.04
CA ALA A 28 5.92 -57.16 -16.70
C ALA A 28 6.39 -58.17 -15.66
N GLY A 29 6.79 -57.66 -14.49
CA GLY A 29 7.08 -58.46 -13.30
C GLY A 29 6.52 -57.77 -12.04
N SER A 30 5.59 -58.43 -11.35
CA SER A 30 4.97 -57.88 -10.13
C SER A 30 5.91 -57.98 -8.93
N ALA A 31 6.58 -56.88 -8.60
CA ALA A 31 7.39 -56.76 -7.39
C ALA A 31 6.68 -55.89 -6.34
N SER A 32 6.28 -56.49 -5.22
CA SER A 32 5.61 -55.79 -4.11
C SER A 32 6.61 -54.95 -3.31
N LEU A 33 6.85 -53.70 -3.72
CA LEU A 33 7.74 -52.80 -3.01
C LEU A 33 7.12 -52.38 -1.67
N LYS A 34 7.67 -52.87 -0.56
CA LYS A 34 7.27 -52.48 0.79
C LYS A 34 7.80 -51.07 1.08
N VAL A 35 6.99 -50.04 0.81
CA VAL A 35 7.32 -48.66 1.17
C VAL A 35 7.40 -48.56 2.70
N MET A 36 8.60 -48.39 3.23
CA MET A 36 8.76 -47.87 4.58
C MET A 36 8.36 -46.39 4.57
N PRO A 37 7.57 -45.90 5.55
CA PRO A 37 7.32 -44.47 5.65
C PRO A 37 8.64 -43.75 5.91
N ALA A 38 8.96 -42.79 5.04
CA ALA A 38 10.01 -41.82 5.34
C ALA A 38 9.48 -40.89 6.44
N ASP A 39 10.02 -41.02 7.65
CA ASP A 39 9.69 -40.18 8.80
C ASP A 39 10.45 -38.85 8.72
N PRO A 40 9.78 -37.70 8.50
CA PRO A 40 10.41 -36.39 8.43
C PRO A 40 10.51 -35.79 9.84
N ALA A 41 11.15 -36.50 10.78
CA ALA A 41 11.40 -36.05 12.15
C ALA A 41 12.41 -34.88 12.20
N VAL A 42 11.96 -33.67 11.83
CA VAL A 42 12.76 -32.43 11.84
C VAL A 42 13.08 -32.02 13.27
N THR A 43 14.15 -32.58 13.82
CA THR A 43 14.57 -32.32 15.21
C THR A 43 15.28 -30.97 15.31
N ILE A 44 14.55 -29.91 15.66
CA ILE A 44 15.09 -28.56 15.83
C ILE A 44 15.74 -28.42 17.22
N VAL A 45 17.07 -28.60 17.29
CA VAL A 45 17.82 -28.50 18.56
C VAL A 45 18.36 -27.07 18.76
N GLY A 46 17.63 -26.24 19.53
CA GLY A 46 17.73 -24.77 19.46
C GLY A 46 18.02 -23.96 20.73
N ARG A 47 18.65 -24.56 21.76
CA ARG A 47 18.96 -24.00 23.10
C ARG A 47 17.72 -23.71 23.99
N ALA A 48 17.72 -24.31 25.19
CA ALA A 48 16.57 -24.31 26.10
C ALA A 48 16.09 -22.90 26.52
N GLY A 49 14.79 -22.62 26.35
CA GLY A 49 14.19 -21.32 26.64
C GLY A 49 12.73 -21.17 26.18
N GLY A 50 11.85 -22.11 26.52
CA GLY A 50 10.39 -22.01 26.33
C GLY A 50 9.86 -22.24 24.90
N ALA A 51 10.37 -21.50 23.90
CA ALA A 51 9.76 -21.44 22.57
C ALA A 51 9.68 -22.80 21.85
N ASP A 52 10.79 -23.56 21.83
CA ASP A 52 10.87 -24.82 21.10
C ASP A 52 9.86 -25.86 21.65
N HIS A 53 9.73 -25.96 22.98
CA HIS A 53 8.78 -26.87 23.62
C HIS A 53 7.31 -26.48 23.43
N ALA A 54 7.01 -25.18 23.31
CA ALA A 54 5.67 -24.71 22.99
C ALA A 54 5.25 -25.13 21.57
N LEU A 55 6.16 -25.02 20.60
CA LEU A 55 5.93 -25.44 19.21
C LEU A 55 5.74 -26.96 19.10
N ASP A 56 6.60 -27.75 19.76
CA ASP A 56 6.46 -29.22 19.82
C ASP A 56 5.12 -29.64 20.45
N THR A 57 4.69 -28.94 21.51
CA THR A 57 3.40 -29.18 22.16
C THR A 57 2.23 -28.81 21.24
N LEU A 58 2.36 -27.76 20.43
CA LEU A 58 1.35 -27.38 19.43
C LEU A 58 1.22 -28.41 18.31
N LEU A 59 2.32 -29.02 17.90
CA LEU A 59 2.36 -30.09 16.89
C LEU A 59 1.80 -31.43 17.42
N ALA A 60 1.90 -31.67 18.73
CA ALA A 60 1.34 -32.85 19.39
C ALA A 60 -0.12 -32.70 19.86
N GLY A 61 -0.60 -31.48 20.07
CA GLY A 61 -1.92 -31.19 20.64
C GLY A 61 -3.03 -31.03 19.60
N GLN A 62 -3.91 -32.03 19.46
CA GLN A 62 -5.17 -31.84 18.74
C GLN A 62 -6.13 -30.90 19.49
N ALA A 63 -6.93 -30.16 18.73
CA ALA A 63 -7.94 -29.25 19.25
C ALA A 63 -9.06 -29.98 20.02
N ASP A 64 -9.11 -29.81 21.34
CA ASP A 64 -10.11 -30.40 22.24
C ASP A 64 -11.45 -29.64 22.26
N GLY A 65 -11.66 -28.73 21.32
CA GLY A 65 -12.88 -27.93 21.21
C GLY A 65 -12.98 -26.75 22.17
N ARG A 66 -11.92 -26.43 22.94
CA ARG A 66 -11.84 -25.22 23.77
C ARG A 66 -12.28 -23.96 23.04
N ARG A 67 -12.88 -23.04 23.80
CA ARG A 67 -13.12 -21.65 23.42
C ARG A 67 -12.23 -20.73 24.23
N PHE A 68 -11.72 -19.70 23.59
CA PHE A 68 -10.85 -18.69 24.17
C PHE A 68 -11.53 -17.34 24.22
N THR A 69 -11.19 -16.54 25.23
CA THR A 69 -11.63 -15.14 25.34
C THR A 69 -10.41 -14.24 25.41
N LEU A 70 -10.34 -13.23 24.54
CA LEU A 70 -9.30 -12.20 24.57
C LEU A 70 -9.88 -10.88 25.08
N GLU A 71 -9.30 -10.38 26.16
CA GLU A 71 -9.64 -9.10 26.78
C GLU A 71 -8.43 -8.17 26.84
N ILE A 72 -8.68 -6.86 26.91
CA ILE A 72 -7.65 -5.87 27.22
C ILE A 72 -7.75 -5.53 28.70
N GLU A 73 -6.67 -5.73 29.44
CA GLU A 73 -6.60 -5.32 30.85
C GLU A 73 -6.08 -3.88 30.97
N ASP A 74 -6.26 -3.28 32.15
CA ASP A 74 -5.56 -2.07 32.52
C ASP A 74 -4.17 -2.42 33.10
N PHE A 75 -3.22 -1.51 32.89
CA PHE A 75 -1.92 -1.56 33.56
C PHE A 75 -2.12 -1.36 35.07
N ASP A 76 -1.41 -2.16 35.88
CA ASP A 76 -1.42 -1.98 37.32
C ASP A 76 -0.54 -0.80 37.78
N THR A 77 -0.46 -0.56 39.10
CA THR A 77 0.27 0.58 39.65
C THR A 77 1.77 0.54 39.39
N ALA A 78 2.38 -0.64 39.21
CA ALA A 78 3.79 -0.76 38.82
C ALA A 78 3.98 -0.54 37.31
N GLU A 79 2.98 -0.90 36.51
CA GLU A 79 2.95 -0.71 35.06
C GLU A 79 2.43 0.68 34.62
N ALA A 80 2.00 1.54 35.55
CA ALA A 80 1.29 2.79 35.23
C ALA A 80 2.04 3.71 34.25
N GLU A 81 3.38 3.67 34.19
CA GLU A 81 4.22 4.40 33.23
C GLU A 81 4.07 3.96 31.76
N LEU A 82 3.42 2.82 31.49
CA LEU A 82 3.02 2.36 30.16
C LEU A 82 1.74 3.06 29.66
N THR A 83 0.91 3.56 30.58
CA THR A 83 -0.37 4.20 30.25
C THR A 83 -0.12 5.46 29.42
N ASN A 84 -0.69 5.50 28.20
CA ASN A 84 -0.50 6.57 27.21
C ASN A 84 0.94 6.77 26.69
N ARG A 85 1.90 5.89 27.05
CA ARG A 85 3.29 5.97 26.59
C ARG A 85 3.40 5.61 25.11
N VAL A 86 4.07 6.47 24.35
CA VAL A 86 4.28 6.27 22.91
C VAL A 86 5.76 6.01 22.60
N PHE A 87 6.03 5.06 21.70
CA PHE A 87 7.35 4.78 21.12
C PHE A 87 7.35 5.12 19.61
N PRO A 88 8.46 5.57 19.01
CA PRO A 88 8.50 5.92 17.58
C PRO A 88 8.45 4.69 16.66
N ASP A 89 8.96 3.57 17.14
CA ASP A 89 9.06 2.28 16.44
C ASP A 89 8.81 1.14 17.44
N TYR A 90 8.54 -0.07 16.95
CA TYR A 90 8.24 -1.20 17.84
C TYR A 90 9.49 -1.83 18.44
N ARG A 91 10.68 -1.72 17.84
CA ARG A 91 11.91 -2.23 18.47
C ARG A 91 12.18 -1.47 19.77
N SER A 92 11.91 -0.17 19.79
CA SER A 92 11.88 0.64 21.01
C SER A 92 10.83 0.15 22.03
N ALA A 93 9.63 -0.25 21.59
CA ALA A 93 8.59 -0.78 22.47
C ALA A 93 8.96 -2.15 23.09
N ILE A 94 9.46 -3.09 22.28
CA ILE A 94 9.80 -4.45 22.75
C ILE A 94 11.07 -4.43 23.59
N ALA A 95 12.11 -3.68 23.19
CA ALA A 95 13.30 -3.52 24.01
C ALA A 95 13.03 -2.77 25.34
N TYR A 96 11.86 -2.14 25.51
CA TYR A 96 11.39 -1.57 26.78
C TYR A 96 10.61 -2.61 27.61
N ALA A 97 9.82 -3.47 26.97
CA ALA A 97 9.12 -4.59 27.61
C ALA A 97 10.10 -5.66 28.12
N GLU A 98 11.03 -6.13 27.27
CA GLU A 98 12.08 -7.10 27.60
C GLU A 98 12.90 -6.67 28.83
N LYS A 99 13.25 -5.38 28.93
CA LYS A 99 14.03 -4.81 30.06
C LYS A 99 13.32 -4.85 31.40
N ARG A 100 11.99 -4.95 31.44
CA ARG A 100 11.20 -5.02 32.67
C ARG A 100 10.85 -6.44 33.10
N GLN A 101 11.26 -7.45 32.31
CA GLN A 101 10.92 -8.86 32.56
C GLN A 101 9.40 -9.11 32.65
N HIS A 102 8.59 -8.31 31.93
CA HIS A 102 7.16 -8.58 31.78
C HIS A 102 6.93 -9.94 31.10
N ASN A 103 5.70 -10.44 31.25
CA ASN A 103 5.23 -11.71 30.73
C ASN A 103 5.42 -11.85 29.20
N ALA A 104 5.18 -13.07 28.71
CA ALA A 104 5.19 -13.42 27.29
C ALA A 104 4.56 -12.31 26.42
N PHE A 105 5.30 -11.87 25.41
CA PHE A 105 4.80 -10.87 24.48
C PHE A 105 3.97 -11.53 23.37
N LEU A 106 2.98 -10.84 22.78
CA LEU A 106 2.14 -11.27 21.66
C LEU A 106 2.24 -10.37 20.40
N PRO A 107 2.68 -10.88 19.24
CA PRO A 107 2.63 -10.17 17.95
C PRO A 107 1.23 -9.79 17.50
N SER A 108 1.01 -8.49 17.28
CA SER A 108 -0.23 -7.93 16.76
C SER A 108 -0.38 -8.09 15.24
N ALA A 109 -1.62 -8.10 14.78
CA ALA A 109 -1.99 -7.85 13.39
C ALA A 109 -1.37 -6.55 12.89
N ASP A 110 -1.45 -5.45 13.65
CA ASP A 110 -0.77 -4.19 13.34
C ASP A 110 0.70 -4.45 12.93
N MET A 111 1.43 -5.21 13.73
CA MET A 111 2.82 -5.55 13.45
C MET A 111 3.00 -6.35 12.14
N VAL A 112 2.13 -7.32 11.88
CA VAL A 112 2.17 -8.06 10.61
C VAL A 112 1.84 -7.14 9.42
N THR A 113 0.92 -6.16 9.56
CA THR A 113 0.56 -5.15 8.53
C THR A 113 1.75 -4.27 8.08
N ALA A 114 2.94 -4.42 8.67
CA ALA A 114 4.04 -3.48 8.50
C ALA A 114 5.31 -4.05 7.96
N ILE A 115 5.63 -5.28 8.31
CA ILE A 115 6.60 -6.02 7.50
C ILE A 115 6.04 -6.09 6.08
N THR A 116 4.74 -6.36 5.96
CA THR A 116 4.03 -6.20 4.70
C THR A 116 4.13 -4.78 4.16
N LYS A 117 3.98 -3.70 4.95
CA LYS A 117 4.25 -2.33 4.46
C LYS A 117 5.68 -2.15 3.92
N GLN A 118 6.73 -2.38 4.71
CA GLN A 118 8.11 -2.10 4.28
C GLN A 118 8.48 -2.94 3.04
N ILE A 119 7.92 -4.14 2.92
CA ILE A 119 7.94 -4.96 1.70
C ILE A 119 7.21 -4.25 0.55
N ASN A 120 5.96 -3.83 0.76
CA ASN A 120 5.12 -3.21 -0.26
C ASN A 120 5.71 -1.89 -0.77
N ASP A 121 6.12 -0.98 0.12
CA ASP A 121 6.85 0.25 -0.22
C ASP A 121 8.12 -0.08 -1.04
N GLY A 122 8.90 -1.06 -0.61
CA GLY A 122 10.14 -1.51 -1.28
C GLY A 122 9.92 -2.09 -2.68
N ILE A 123 8.83 -2.84 -2.87
CA ILE A 123 8.38 -3.36 -4.16
C ILE A 123 7.89 -2.20 -5.05
N TYR A 124 7.00 -1.34 -4.55
CA TYR A 124 6.46 -0.22 -5.30
C TYR A 124 7.55 0.74 -5.78
N ALA A 125 8.47 1.12 -4.90
CA ALA A 125 9.57 2.01 -5.23
C ALA A 125 10.46 1.42 -6.36
N ARG A 126 10.71 0.10 -6.34
CA ARG A 126 11.48 -0.55 -7.41
C ARG A 126 10.73 -0.60 -8.75
N LEU A 127 9.43 -0.88 -8.72
CA LEU A 127 8.59 -0.96 -9.92
C LEU A 127 8.35 0.43 -10.54
N GLU A 128 8.19 1.47 -9.73
CA GLU A 128 8.12 2.86 -10.18
C GLU A 128 9.40 3.32 -10.88
N MET A 129 10.57 2.95 -10.34
CA MET A 129 11.86 3.19 -11.00
C MET A 129 12.00 2.36 -12.30
N ALA A 130 11.53 1.11 -12.33
CA ALA A 130 11.54 0.29 -13.54
C ALA A 130 10.69 0.89 -14.67
N LEU A 131 9.49 1.42 -14.37
CA LEU A 131 8.69 2.19 -15.32
C LEU A 131 9.41 3.46 -15.79
N GLU A 132 10.14 4.13 -14.89
CA GLU A 132 10.90 5.34 -15.21
C GLU A 132 12.09 5.06 -16.14
N GLN A 133 12.74 3.92 -15.95
CA GLN A 133 13.96 3.52 -16.64
C GLN A 133 13.70 2.70 -17.91
N GLY A 134 12.50 2.12 -18.06
CA GLY A 134 12.15 1.24 -19.19
C GLY A 134 12.62 -0.21 -19.01
N GLU A 135 12.68 -0.67 -17.77
CA GLU A 135 13.12 -2.02 -17.42
C GLU A 135 11.98 -3.03 -17.52
N GLY A 136 12.31 -4.33 -17.52
CA GLY A 136 11.34 -5.42 -17.56
C GLY A 136 10.41 -5.41 -18.78
N GLY A 137 10.82 -4.80 -19.89
CA GLY A 137 10.01 -4.72 -21.11
C GLY A 137 8.91 -3.65 -21.06
N PHE A 138 9.10 -2.56 -20.32
CA PHE A 138 8.32 -1.34 -20.47
C PHE A 138 9.09 -0.31 -21.30
N THR A 139 8.38 0.53 -22.08
CA THR A 139 8.98 1.75 -22.61
C THR A 139 9.10 2.76 -21.48
N ALA A 140 10.30 3.28 -21.21
CA ALA A 140 10.55 4.28 -20.16
C ALA A 140 9.54 5.44 -20.21
N LYS A 141 8.93 5.79 -19.07
CA LYS A 141 7.98 6.91 -18.95
C LYS A 141 8.48 8.20 -19.61
N PRO A 142 9.74 8.65 -19.38
CA PRO A 142 10.41 9.69 -20.16
C PRO A 142 10.26 9.57 -21.69
N ASN A 143 10.61 8.43 -22.27
CA ASN A 143 10.78 8.32 -23.72
C ASN A 143 9.46 8.48 -24.49
N TRP A 144 8.35 7.93 -23.95
CA TRP A 144 7.04 8.08 -24.58
C TRP A 144 6.39 9.43 -24.28
N LEU A 145 6.60 10.02 -23.08
CA LEU A 145 6.16 11.39 -22.78
C LEU A 145 6.87 12.42 -23.66
N ASP A 146 8.19 12.33 -23.81
CA ASP A 146 8.98 13.23 -24.67
C ASP A 146 8.59 13.07 -26.15
N ALA A 147 8.20 11.86 -26.57
CA ALA A 147 7.67 11.60 -27.92
C ALA A 147 6.29 12.25 -28.13
N LEU A 148 5.37 12.16 -27.15
CA LEU A 148 4.10 12.88 -27.19
C LEU A 148 4.31 14.40 -27.19
N GLN A 149 5.24 14.92 -26.39
CA GLN A 149 5.56 16.35 -26.36
C GLN A 149 6.00 16.84 -27.75
N ARG A 150 6.88 16.09 -28.44
CA ARG A 150 7.31 16.41 -29.81
C ARG A 150 6.14 16.41 -30.80
N LYS A 151 5.18 15.47 -30.70
CA LYS A 151 3.96 15.49 -31.52
C LYS A 151 3.10 16.72 -31.21
N ALA A 152 2.86 17.05 -29.94
CA ALA A 152 2.03 18.18 -29.52
C ALA A 152 2.62 19.54 -29.93
N LEU A 153 3.94 19.71 -29.79
CA LEU A 153 4.65 20.93 -30.17
C LEU A 153 4.60 21.23 -31.68
N ALA A 154 4.42 20.21 -32.53
CA ALA A 154 4.26 20.37 -33.97
C ALA A 154 2.84 20.86 -34.37
N ASP A 155 1.88 20.90 -33.45
CA ASP A 155 0.46 21.16 -33.73
C ASP A 155 -0.19 22.08 -32.66
N ILE A 156 0.50 23.09 -32.13
CA ILE A 156 -0.05 24.01 -31.10
C ILE A 156 -1.11 25.01 -31.62
N GLY A 157 -1.78 24.72 -32.74
CA GLY A 157 -2.59 25.68 -33.50
C GLY A 157 -3.94 26.11 -32.88
N THR A 158 -4.31 25.61 -31.69
CA THR A 158 -5.50 26.05 -30.95
C THR A 158 -5.22 26.04 -29.43
N PRO A 159 -6.01 26.76 -28.60
CA PRO A 159 -5.81 26.76 -27.14
C PRO A 159 -5.79 25.35 -26.52
N ALA A 160 -6.65 24.45 -26.99
CA ALA A 160 -6.71 23.08 -26.51
C ALA A 160 -5.46 22.25 -26.85
N LYS A 161 -4.83 22.52 -28.00
CA LYS A 161 -3.56 21.87 -28.38
C LYS A 161 -2.37 22.48 -27.63
N LEU A 162 -2.43 23.79 -27.36
CA LEU A 162 -1.46 24.49 -26.52
C LEU A 162 -1.47 23.95 -25.07
N ASP A 163 -2.65 23.68 -24.50
CA ASP A 163 -2.79 23.03 -23.18
C ASP A 163 -2.02 21.71 -23.12
N VAL A 164 -2.20 20.85 -24.12
CA VAL A 164 -1.55 19.53 -24.21
C VAL A 164 -0.04 19.67 -24.37
N ALA A 165 0.43 20.62 -25.18
CA ALA A 165 1.86 20.89 -25.34
C ALA A 165 2.50 21.43 -24.05
N ALA A 166 1.86 22.39 -23.35
CA ALA A 166 2.33 22.91 -22.07
C ALA A 166 2.32 21.84 -20.97
N ARG A 167 1.25 21.03 -20.90
CA ARG A 167 1.12 19.88 -19.99
C ARG A 167 2.26 18.89 -20.16
N LEU A 168 2.57 18.50 -21.39
CA LEU A 168 3.66 17.57 -21.68
C LEU A 168 5.02 18.22 -21.43
N ALA A 169 5.21 19.50 -21.75
CA ALA A 169 6.45 20.23 -21.49
C ALA A 169 6.81 20.33 -20.00
N GLY A 170 5.82 20.48 -19.11
CA GLY A 170 6.06 20.47 -17.66
C GLY A 170 6.59 19.14 -17.13
N THR A 171 6.36 18.02 -17.83
CA THR A 171 6.92 16.72 -17.43
C THR A 171 8.44 16.68 -17.53
N ALA A 172 9.03 17.37 -18.51
CA ALA A 172 10.47 17.47 -18.68
C ALA A 172 11.12 18.38 -17.62
N VAL A 173 10.39 19.37 -17.11
CA VAL A 173 10.86 20.25 -16.01
C VAL A 173 10.80 19.51 -14.67
N LEU A 174 9.68 18.84 -14.36
CA LEU A 174 9.51 18.10 -13.08
C LEU A 174 10.39 16.85 -12.96
N ARG A 175 10.95 16.35 -14.06
CA ARG A 175 12.00 15.32 -14.05
C ARG A 175 13.35 15.80 -13.50
N GLY A 176 13.53 17.10 -13.28
CA GLY A 176 14.82 17.67 -12.84
C GLY A 176 15.93 17.61 -13.89
N THR A 177 15.66 17.05 -15.08
CA THR A 177 16.52 17.17 -16.25
C THR A 177 16.71 18.65 -16.58
N PRO A 178 17.94 19.20 -16.55
CA PRO A 178 18.19 20.52 -17.09
C PRO A 178 17.74 20.54 -18.55
N GLN A 179 17.06 21.60 -18.99
CA GLN A 179 16.89 21.82 -20.42
C GLN A 179 18.29 21.87 -21.03
N ALA A 180 18.66 20.85 -21.81
CA ALA A 180 19.94 20.84 -22.48
C ALA A 180 20.05 22.12 -23.32
N PRO A 181 21.14 22.92 -23.20
CA PRO A 181 21.23 24.21 -23.88
C PRO A 181 21.25 24.12 -25.41
N SER A 182 21.35 22.90 -25.95
CA SER A 182 21.23 22.54 -27.38
C SER A 182 19.83 22.01 -27.77
N GLY A 183 18.89 21.91 -26.85
CA GLY A 183 17.50 21.49 -27.14
C GLY A 183 16.71 22.62 -27.82
N PRO A 184 15.72 22.29 -28.68
CA PRO A 184 14.87 23.31 -29.28
C PRO A 184 14.09 24.06 -28.19
N ARG A 185 14.31 25.38 -28.11
CA ARG A 185 13.60 26.26 -27.18
C ARG A 185 12.09 26.13 -27.40
N GLN A 186 11.36 25.90 -26.31
CA GLN A 186 9.90 25.81 -26.36
C GLN A 186 9.29 27.10 -26.96
N PRO A 187 8.24 27.02 -27.79
CA PRO A 187 7.54 28.21 -28.30
C PRO A 187 7.08 29.11 -27.15
N GLN A 188 7.13 30.44 -27.34
CA GLN A 188 6.87 31.38 -26.25
C GLN A 188 5.48 31.17 -25.62
N ALA A 189 4.43 30.98 -26.42
CA ALA A 189 3.08 30.67 -25.94
C ALA A 189 3.01 29.41 -25.05
N VAL A 190 3.88 28.41 -25.28
CA VAL A 190 3.97 27.20 -24.43
C VAL A 190 4.64 27.54 -23.09
N GLN A 191 5.60 28.48 -23.07
CA GLN A 191 6.20 28.97 -21.82
C GLN A 191 5.25 29.89 -21.04
N ASP A 192 4.54 30.77 -21.72
CA ASP A 192 3.57 31.71 -21.13
C ASP A 192 2.46 30.96 -20.38
N GLN A 193 2.05 29.79 -20.87
CA GLN A 193 1.11 28.90 -20.17
C GLN A 193 1.80 27.97 -19.15
N LEU A 194 2.97 27.40 -19.47
CA LEU A 194 3.65 26.44 -18.60
C LEU A 194 4.14 27.07 -17.29
N VAL A 195 4.74 28.27 -17.32
CA VAL A 195 5.41 28.84 -16.14
C VAL A 195 4.41 29.16 -15.01
N PRO A 196 3.26 29.82 -15.26
CA PRO A 196 2.23 30.00 -14.23
C PRO A 196 1.65 28.67 -13.74
N ALA A 197 1.34 27.74 -14.66
CA ALA A 197 0.79 26.42 -14.32
C ALA A 197 1.73 25.59 -13.42
N LEU A 198 3.02 25.59 -13.75
CA LEU A 198 4.05 24.90 -12.97
C LEU A 198 4.24 25.54 -11.59
N LYS A 199 4.26 26.87 -11.53
CA LYS A 199 4.30 27.59 -10.25
C LYS A 199 3.08 27.24 -9.39
N GLU A 200 1.87 27.28 -9.92
CA GLU A 200 0.66 27.00 -9.15
C GLU A 200 0.59 25.55 -8.65
N PHE A 201 1.10 24.58 -9.43
CA PHE A 201 1.25 23.20 -8.97
C PHE A 201 2.28 23.09 -7.82
N GLN A 202 3.43 23.77 -7.94
CA GLN A 202 4.48 23.78 -6.92
C GLN A 202 4.09 24.57 -5.66
N ASP A 203 3.27 25.61 -5.80
CA ASP A 203 2.65 26.37 -4.71
C ASP A 203 1.52 25.58 -4.01
N ASP A 204 1.03 24.50 -4.61
CA ASP A 204 0.06 23.58 -3.99
C ASP A 204 0.74 22.31 -3.46
N PRO A 205 1.18 22.31 -2.19
CA PRO A 205 1.91 21.17 -1.63
C PRO A 205 1.02 19.94 -1.44
N ILE A 206 -0.32 20.04 -1.51
CA ILE A 206 -1.22 18.88 -1.42
C ILE A 206 -1.25 18.08 -2.73
N LEU A 207 -0.84 18.72 -3.85
CA LEU A 207 -0.66 18.08 -5.15
C LEU A 207 0.80 17.74 -5.45
N SER A 208 1.77 18.58 -5.04
CA SER A 208 3.17 18.50 -5.48
C SER A 208 4.20 18.04 -4.46
N LYS A 209 3.87 17.92 -3.16
CA LYS A 209 4.83 17.50 -2.13
C LYS A 209 4.87 15.97 -1.99
N PRO A 210 6.02 15.31 -2.22
CA PRO A 210 6.12 13.86 -2.07
C PRO A 210 5.89 13.39 -0.63
N ILE A 211 5.19 12.26 -0.49
CA ILE A 211 4.93 11.57 0.77
C ILE A 211 5.21 10.06 0.61
N GLY A 212 5.39 9.34 1.72
CA GLY A 212 5.76 7.93 1.69
C GLY A 212 7.13 7.63 1.09
N PHE A 213 7.28 6.45 0.50
CA PHE A 213 8.53 6.03 -0.15
C PHE A 213 8.96 6.96 -1.29
N PHE A 214 8.07 7.83 -1.78
CA PHE A 214 8.43 8.86 -2.74
C PHE A 214 9.40 9.90 -2.17
N THR A 215 9.58 10.01 -0.85
CA THR A 215 10.62 10.85 -0.24
C THR A 215 12.00 10.17 -0.15
N TRP A 216 12.11 8.88 -0.46
CA TRP A 216 13.34 8.10 -0.25
C TRP A 216 14.53 8.58 -1.08
N ASN A 217 14.30 9.03 -2.32
CA ASN A 217 15.34 9.61 -3.17
C ASN A 217 14.76 10.62 -4.17
N ALA A 218 15.62 11.42 -4.78
CA ALA A 218 15.21 12.49 -5.69
C ALA A 218 14.49 11.99 -6.96
N GLN A 219 14.83 10.79 -7.46
CA GLN A 219 14.16 10.20 -8.63
C GLN A 219 12.71 9.82 -8.30
N LEU A 220 12.47 9.22 -7.14
CA LEU A 220 11.13 8.90 -6.65
C LEU A 220 10.31 10.17 -6.38
N SER A 221 10.92 11.23 -5.81
CA SER A 221 10.29 12.54 -5.66
C SER A 221 9.87 13.15 -7.02
N ALA A 222 10.73 13.06 -8.03
CA ALA A 222 10.43 13.53 -9.39
C ALA A 222 9.34 12.69 -10.08
N ILE A 223 9.34 11.36 -9.87
CA ILE A 223 8.25 10.46 -10.33
C ILE A 223 6.91 10.84 -9.68
N PHE A 224 6.90 11.13 -8.37
CA PHE A 224 5.70 11.60 -7.68
C PHE A 224 5.20 12.91 -8.28
N GLN A 225 6.07 13.92 -8.37
CA GLN A 225 5.70 15.24 -8.88
C GLN A 225 5.22 15.19 -10.32
N ARG A 226 5.92 14.49 -11.21
CA ARG A 226 5.50 14.37 -12.61
C ARG A 226 4.18 13.60 -12.75
N ASP A 227 4.00 12.50 -12.02
CA ASP A 227 2.79 11.69 -12.22
C ASP A 227 1.56 12.32 -11.54
N ARG A 228 1.73 13.06 -10.42
CA ARG A 228 0.68 13.95 -9.86
C ARG A 228 0.38 15.13 -10.79
N TRP A 229 1.39 15.74 -11.41
CA TRP A 229 1.21 16.73 -12.49
C TRP A 229 0.40 16.15 -13.66
N LEU A 230 0.67 14.90 -14.05
CA LEU A 230 -0.08 14.18 -15.08
C LEU A 230 -1.53 13.82 -14.67
N GLN A 231 -1.84 13.81 -13.38
CA GLN A 231 -3.19 13.66 -12.77
C GLN A 231 -3.93 14.98 -12.51
N GLY A 232 -3.31 16.16 -12.63
CA GLY A 232 -3.92 17.45 -12.26
C GLY A 232 -4.62 18.20 -13.40
N TRP A 233 -5.11 19.41 -13.13
CA TRP A 233 -5.36 20.47 -14.12
C TRP A 233 -4.73 21.79 -13.61
N PHE A 234 -4.64 22.83 -14.44
CA PHE A 234 -3.92 24.08 -14.12
C PHE A 234 -4.80 25.33 -14.21
N GLY A 235 -4.44 26.37 -13.45
CA GLY A 235 -5.16 27.63 -13.35
C GLY A 235 -6.20 27.62 -12.23
N GLU A 236 -6.87 28.76 -12.03
CA GLU A 236 -8.00 28.93 -11.11
C GLU A 236 -9.14 27.91 -11.34
N GLN A 237 -9.12 27.23 -12.49
CA GLN A 237 -9.82 25.99 -12.87
C GLN A 237 -9.46 24.75 -12.00
N LYS A 238 -9.05 24.93 -10.73
CA LYS A 238 -8.98 23.86 -9.72
C LYS A 238 -10.35 23.31 -9.31
N ARG A 239 -11.43 24.00 -9.67
CA ARG A 239 -12.82 23.49 -9.57
C ARG A 239 -13.08 22.53 -10.73
N ALA A 240 -13.96 21.57 -10.52
CA ALA A 240 -14.13 20.45 -11.44
C ALA A 240 -14.70 20.87 -12.82
N TRP A 241 -14.97 19.87 -13.66
CA TRP A 241 -15.88 20.01 -14.80
C TRP A 241 -17.24 20.61 -14.41
N LEU A 242 -17.60 20.53 -13.12
CA LEU A 242 -18.75 21.17 -12.51
C LEU A 242 -18.31 22.28 -11.53
N SER A 243 -19.11 23.35 -11.43
CA SER A 243 -19.04 24.35 -10.35
C SER A 243 -19.39 23.72 -8.99
N GLN A 244 -19.28 24.48 -7.90
CA GLN A 244 -19.74 24.00 -6.58
C GLN A 244 -21.26 23.74 -6.57
N ASP A 245 -21.99 24.39 -7.46
CA ASP A 245 -23.45 24.31 -7.64
C ASP A 245 -23.86 23.27 -8.70
N GLY A 246 -22.89 22.54 -9.28
CA GLY A 246 -23.13 21.47 -10.25
C GLY A 246 -23.24 21.91 -11.71
N GLU A 247 -23.08 23.21 -12.01
CA GLU A 247 -23.13 23.76 -13.37
C GLU A 247 -21.88 23.41 -14.17
N ILE A 248 -21.98 23.24 -15.49
CA ILE A 248 -20.83 22.92 -16.34
C ILE A 248 -19.86 24.11 -16.39
N SER A 249 -18.57 23.87 -16.08
CA SER A 249 -17.52 24.90 -16.15
C SER A 249 -17.43 25.50 -17.56
N PRO A 250 -17.29 26.83 -17.74
CA PRO A 250 -17.12 27.46 -19.05
C PRO A 250 -15.97 26.89 -19.88
N ASP A 251 -14.94 26.34 -19.22
CA ASP A 251 -13.79 25.70 -19.87
C ASP A 251 -14.01 24.22 -20.21
N ALA A 252 -15.11 23.57 -19.80
CA ALA A 252 -15.32 22.13 -20.01
C ALA A 252 -15.24 21.72 -21.50
N ASP A 253 -15.65 22.61 -22.41
CA ASP A 253 -15.48 22.45 -23.86
C ASP A 253 -14.01 22.38 -24.28
N ARG A 254 -13.17 23.26 -23.74
CA ARG A 254 -11.72 23.25 -23.91
C ARG A 254 -11.11 22.00 -23.29
N HIS A 255 -11.57 21.59 -22.09
CA HIS A 255 -11.09 20.37 -21.43
C HIS A 255 -11.38 19.13 -22.30
N LEU A 256 -12.58 19.02 -22.88
CA LEU A 256 -12.93 17.94 -23.82
C LEU A 256 -12.06 17.99 -25.09
N ALA A 257 -11.84 19.16 -25.66
CA ALA A 257 -10.99 19.35 -26.84
C ALA A 257 -9.53 18.93 -26.59
N SER A 258 -8.96 19.27 -25.44
CA SER A 258 -7.59 18.92 -25.04
C SER A 258 -7.44 17.40 -24.84
N GLY A 259 -8.43 16.75 -24.22
CA GLY A 259 -8.46 15.29 -24.08
C GLY A 259 -8.60 14.56 -25.41
N ALA A 260 -9.49 15.04 -26.29
CA ALA A 260 -9.69 14.53 -27.63
C ALA A 260 -8.42 14.64 -28.50
N HIS A 261 -7.71 15.78 -28.44
CA HIS A 261 -6.44 15.94 -29.14
C HIS A 261 -5.38 14.97 -28.64
N LEU A 262 -5.18 14.88 -27.31
CA LEU A 262 -4.21 13.97 -26.71
C LEU A 262 -4.50 12.49 -27.04
N ALA A 263 -5.78 12.08 -27.13
CA ALA A 263 -6.17 10.75 -27.57
C ALA A 263 -5.63 10.42 -28.97
N GLY A 264 -5.65 11.39 -29.90
CA GLY A 264 -5.05 11.26 -31.23
C GLY A 264 -3.51 11.20 -31.22
N LEU A 265 -2.86 11.89 -30.28
CA LEU A 265 -1.40 11.81 -30.10
C LEU A 265 -0.94 10.46 -29.55
N LEU A 266 -1.78 9.79 -28.73
CA LEU A 266 -1.54 8.49 -28.09
C LEU A 266 -1.69 7.29 -29.06
N THR A 267 -1.07 7.42 -30.23
CA THR A 267 -1.05 6.48 -31.35
C THR A 267 0.34 5.91 -31.59
N GLY A 268 0.40 4.65 -32.06
CA GLY A 268 1.65 3.89 -32.22
C GLY A 268 2.29 3.52 -30.87
N ASP A 269 3.62 3.39 -30.85
CA ASP A 269 4.40 2.92 -29.69
C ASP A 269 4.13 3.73 -28.41
N ALA A 270 4.00 5.05 -28.52
CA ALA A 270 3.66 5.91 -27.38
C ALA A 270 2.26 5.61 -26.81
N GLY A 271 1.33 5.21 -27.68
CA GLY A 271 0.01 4.72 -27.29
C GLY A 271 0.08 3.37 -26.57
N ALA A 272 0.85 2.42 -27.10
CA ALA A 272 1.00 1.09 -26.49
C ALA A 272 1.74 1.14 -25.15
N ALA A 273 2.77 1.99 -25.04
CA ALA A 273 3.50 2.25 -23.80
C ALA A 273 2.61 2.87 -22.72
N HIS A 274 1.74 3.81 -23.11
CA HIS A 274 0.73 4.41 -22.24
C HIS A 274 -0.28 3.36 -21.75
N ASP A 275 -0.87 2.57 -22.66
CA ASP A 275 -1.85 1.52 -22.29
C ASP A 275 -1.24 0.48 -21.35
N LYS A 276 0.01 0.04 -21.60
CA LYS A 276 0.72 -0.88 -20.70
C LYS A 276 0.98 -0.25 -19.32
N THR A 277 1.35 1.04 -19.29
CA THR A 277 1.56 1.79 -18.03
C THR A 277 0.26 1.90 -17.23
N LEU A 278 -0.87 2.18 -17.90
CA LEU A 278 -2.19 2.23 -17.28
C LEU A 278 -2.65 0.85 -16.77
N THR A 279 -2.45 -0.20 -17.56
CA THR A 279 -2.79 -1.59 -17.17
C THR A 279 -2.01 -2.02 -15.91
N PHE A 280 -0.73 -1.65 -15.83
CA PHE A 280 0.07 -1.87 -14.63
C PHE A 280 -0.51 -1.14 -13.42
N TYR A 281 -0.79 0.16 -13.53
CA TYR A 281 -1.33 0.92 -12.41
C TYR A 281 -2.69 0.38 -11.94
N GLN A 282 -3.61 0.03 -12.85
CA GLN A 282 -4.90 -0.58 -12.48
C GLN A 282 -4.76 -1.86 -11.65
N ARG A 283 -3.71 -2.66 -11.90
CA ARG A 283 -3.43 -3.88 -11.12
C ARG A 283 -2.63 -3.61 -9.84
N MET A 284 -1.85 -2.54 -9.75
CA MET A 284 -1.22 -2.14 -8.49
C MET A 284 -2.23 -1.50 -7.54
N THR A 285 -2.92 -0.47 -7.98
CA THR A 285 -3.86 0.29 -7.16
C THR A 285 -5.26 -0.29 -7.28
N ASN A 286 -6.03 0.16 -8.27
CA ASN A 286 -7.42 -0.19 -8.55
C ASN A 286 -7.85 0.41 -9.90
N PRO A 287 -9.07 0.11 -10.40
CA PRO A 287 -9.66 0.79 -11.55
C PRO A 287 -9.65 2.32 -11.41
N PHE A 288 -9.58 3.04 -12.51
CA PHE A 288 -9.53 4.51 -12.46
C PHE A 288 -10.87 5.15 -12.09
N SER A 289 -10.79 6.27 -11.37
CA SER A 289 -11.93 7.10 -11.00
C SER A 289 -12.27 8.17 -12.05
N GLY A 290 -11.31 8.53 -12.92
CA GLY A 290 -11.52 9.28 -14.18
C GLY A 290 -11.17 8.45 -15.42
N TYR A 291 -11.36 9.01 -16.62
CA TYR A 291 -11.05 8.35 -17.89
C TYR A 291 -9.59 8.60 -18.34
N ALA A 292 -8.98 7.66 -19.06
CA ALA A 292 -7.80 7.97 -19.87
C ALA A 292 -8.23 8.74 -21.15
N PRO A 293 -7.34 9.46 -21.85
CA PRO A 293 -7.74 10.27 -23.01
C PRO A 293 -8.37 9.42 -24.13
N LYS A 294 -7.84 8.19 -24.34
CA LYS A 294 -8.43 7.20 -25.25
C LYS A 294 -9.83 6.75 -24.83
N ASP A 295 -10.08 6.62 -23.54
CA ASP A 295 -11.35 6.14 -23.02
C ASP A 295 -12.48 7.16 -23.18
N LEU A 296 -12.18 8.45 -23.41
CA LEU A 296 -13.18 9.46 -23.75
C LEU A 296 -14.03 9.04 -24.96
N ALA A 297 -13.49 8.25 -25.89
CA ALA A 297 -14.27 7.73 -27.02
C ALA A 297 -15.45 6.83 -26.57
N LYS A 298 -15.37 6.20 -25.39
CA LYS A 298 -16.44 5.37 -24.80
C LYS A 298 -17.63 6.21 -24.32
N LEU A 299 -17.43 7.52 -24.09
CA LEU A 299 -18.52 8.44 -23.74
C LEU A 299 -19.38 8.84 -24.95
N LEU A 300 -18.95 8.57 -26.18
CA LEU A 300 -19.64 8.98 -27.41
C LEU A 300 -20.81 8.04 -27.79
N PRO A 301 -21.83 8.51 -28.51
CA PRO A 301 -22.76 7.65 -29.23
C PRO A 301 -22.03 6.81 -30.30
N ALA A 302 -22.57 5.63 -30.62
CA ALA A 302 -22.00 4.76 -31.63
C ALA A 302 -21.86 5.48 -32.98
N GLY A 303 -20.72 5.31 -33.64
CA GLY A 303 -20.41 5.96 -34.92
C GLY A 303 -19.92 7.41 -34.83
N ARG A 304 -19.91 8.04 -33.65
CA ARG A 304 -19.31 9.38 -33.45
C ARG A 304 -17.85 9.29 -33.01
N THR A 305 -17.09 10.33 -33.31
CA THR A 305 -15.65 10.46 -33.07
C THR A 305 -15.33 11.59 -32.09
N LEU A 306 -14.16 11.50 -31.45
CA LEU A 306 -13.67 12.58 -30.58
C LEU A 306 -13.46 13.90 -31.32
N ALA A 307 -13.15 13.87 -32.62
CA ALA A 307 -13.01 15.07 -33.45
C ALA A 307 -14.36 15.79 -33.66
N GLU A 308 -15.45 15.05 -33.86
CA GLU A 308 -16.80 15.65 -33.90
C GLU A 308 -17.20 16.20 -32.53
N ALA A 309 -16.84 15.54 -31.43
CA ALA A 309 -17.13 16.04 -30.09
C ALA A 309 -16.45 17.39 -29.79
N VAL A 310 -15.27 17.67 -30.35
CA VAL A 310 -14.63 19.00 -30.23
C VAL A 310 -15.48 20.11 -30.84
N THR A 311 -16.34 19.82 -31.83
CA THR A 311 -17.18 20.82 -32.51
C THR A 311 -18.64 20.78 -32.09
N ASP A 312 -19.20 19.62 -31.76
CA ASP A 312 -20.60 19.40 -31.41
C ASP A 312 -20.90 19.56 -29.90
N ALA A 313 -21.55 20.67 -29.52
CA ALA A 313 -21.90 20.98 -28.13
C ALA A 313 -22.95 20.02 -27.52
N ALA A 314 -23.87 19.46 -28.32
CA ALA A 314 -24.85 18.50 -27.83
C ALA A 314 -24.18 17.15 -27.52
N LEU A 315 -23.21 16.76 -28.33
CA LEU A 315 -22.35 15.60 -28.08
C LEU A 315 -21.49 15.78 -26.81
N ARG A 316 -20.94 16.98 -26.57
CA ARG A 316 -20.22 17.28 -25.31
C ARG A 316 -21.14 17.21 -24.09
N ALA A 317 -22.35 17.76 -24.17
CA ALA A 317 -23.34 17.64 -23.10
C ALA A 317 -23.69 16.16 -22.79
N GLN A 318 -23.78 15.30 -23.81
CA GLN A 318 -23.96 13.85 -23.61
C GLN A 318 -22.74 13.18 -22.97
N MET A 319 -21.51 13.58 -23.32
CA MET A 319 -20.29 13.08 -22.66
C MET A 319 -20.24 13.50 -21.19
N LEU A 320 -20.61 14.75 -20.88
CA LEU A 320 -20.70 15.29 -19.52
C LEU A 320 -21.70 14.51 -18.67
N GLU A 321 -22.93 14.29 -19.16
CA GLU A 321 -23.97 13.57 -18.42
C GLU A 321 -23.65 12.07 -18.27
N ARG A 322 -23.05 11.45 -19.29
CA ARG A 322 -22.50 10.09 -19.17
C ARG A 322 -21.37 10.04 -18.16
N SER A 323 -20.48 11.01 -18.10
CA SER A 323 -19.39 11.05 -17.10
C SER A 323 -19.95 11.13 -15.67
N ARG A 324 -20.94 11.99 -15.42
CA ARG A 324 -21.65 12.11 -14.13
C ARG A 324 -22.29 10.81 -13.66
N THR A 325 -22.82 10.00 -14.58
CA THR A 325 -23.61 8.80 -14.28
C THR A 325 -22.81 7.50 -14.27
N THR A 326 -21.55 7.52 -14.74
CA THR A 326 -20.68 6.32 -14.87
C THR A 326 -19.43 6.37 -13.99
N LYS A 327 -18.99 7.56 -13.57
CA LYS A 327 -17.84 7.78 -12.69
C LYS A 327 -18.17 8.86 -11.65
N THR A 328 -17.42 8.89 -10.57
CA THR A 328 -17.77 9.71 -9.39
C THR A 328 -17.65 11.21 -9.70
N PRO A 329 -18.70 12.02 -9.42
CA PRO A 329 -18.91 13.32 -10.06
C PRO A 329 -17.96 14.45 -9.65
N PHE A 330 -17.02 14.19 -8.73
CA PHE A 330 -16.08 15.18 -8.18
C PHE A 330 -14.77 15.35 -8.96
N LEU A 331 -14.52 14.50 -9.96
CA LEU A 331 -13.20 14.38 -10.57
C LEU A 331 -13.14 14.89 -12.00
N GLN A 332 -11.92 15.26 -12.41
CA GLN A 332 -11.58 15.51 -13.80
C GLN A 332 -12.02 14.32 -14.65
N ALA A 333 -12.84 14.54 -15.68
CA ALA A 333 -13.30 13.42 -16.49
C ALA A 333 -12.15 12.74 -17.24
N TRP A 334 -11.02 13.41 -17.49
CA TRP A 334 -9.81 12.73 -17.94
C TRP A 334 -8.52 13.30 -17.36
N ALA A 335 -7.49 12.46 -17.31
CA ALA A 335 -6.10 12.83 -17.05
C ALA A 335 -5.16 11.90 -17.85
N ILE A 336 -3.88 12.26 -18.00
CA ILE A 336 -2.93 11.47 -18.80
C ILE A 336 -2.60 10.16 -18.07
N LEU A 337 -2.37 10.25 -16.76
CA LEU A 337 -2.42 9.13 -15.83
C LEU A 337 -3.62 9.43 -14.94
N PRO A 338 -4.76 8.72 -15.05
CA PRO A 338 -5.91 8.99 -14.17
C PRO A 338 -5.65 8.53 -12.74
N PRO A 339 -6.22 9.21 -11.72
CA PRO A 339 -6.26 8.67 -10.37
C PRO A 339 -7.14 7.42 -10.29
N SER A 340 -6.87 6.62 -9.27
CA SER A 340 -7.51 5.33 -8.99
C SER A 340 -8.69 5.51 -8.04
N THR A 341 -9.73 4.67 -8.19
CA THR A 341 -10.85 4.58 -7.26
C THR A 341 -10.52 3.66 -6.08
N SER A 342 -11.32 3.72 -5.02
CA SER A 342 -11.29 2.79 -3.90
C SER A 342 -12.63 2.80 -3.18
N ALA A 343 -12.98 1.73 -2.46
CA ALA A 343 -14.32 1.55 -1.90
C ALA A 343 -14.73 2.67 -0.92
N GLU A 344 -13.77 3.15 -0.14
CA GLU A 344 -13.91 4.29 0.77
C GLU A 344 -13.95 5.63 0.03
N SER A 345 -13.14 5.84 -1.01
CA SER A 345 -13.24 7.06 -1.82
C SER A 345 -14.60 7.12 -2.52
N GLU A 346 -15.10 6.01 -3.05
CA GLU A 346 -16.45 5.94 -3.61
C GLU A 346 -17.55 6.19 -2.59
N LEU A 347 -17.43 5.64 -1.37
CA LEU A 347 -18.34 5.96 -0.27
C LEU A 347 -18.35 7.46 -0.01
N PHE A 348 -17.17 8.07 0.14
CA PHE A 348 -17.03 9.48 0.43
C PHE A 348 -17.59 10.35 -0.69
N TYR A 349 -17.24 10.11 -1.96
CA TYR A 349 -17.83 10.83 -3.09
C TYR A 349 -19.37 10.66 -3.16
N LYS A 350 -19.91 9.47 -2.85
CA LYS A 350 -21.37 9.24 -2.84
C LYS A 350 -22.07 10.01 -1.71
N LEU A 351 -21.44 10.13 -0.54
CA LEU A 351 -21.98 10.88 0.60
C LEU A 351 -21.77 12.40 0.47
N ASP A 352 -20.65 12.86 -0.09
CA ASP A 352 -20.37 14.26 -0.42
C ASP A 352 -21.37 14.77 -1.46
N ALA A 353 -21.64 14.00 -2.53
CA ALA A 353 -22.64 14.34 -3.56
C ALA A 353 -24.07 14.48 -2.98
N ALA A 354 -24.37 13.75 -1.92
CA ALA A 354 -25.66 13.78 -1.23
C ALA A 354 -25.72 14.82 -0.08
N GLY A 355 -24.64 15.57 0.18
CA GLY A 355 -24.55 16.51 1.31
C GLY A 355 -24.61 15.85 2.70
N LEU A 356 -24.29 14.55 2.79
CA LEU A 356 -24.41 13.75 4.00
C LEU A 356 -23.16 13.77 4.89
N LEU A 357 -22.01 14.17 4.34
CA LEU A 357 -20.77 14.38 5.10
C LEU A 357 -20.69 15.83 5.60
N LYS A 358 -20.44 16.00 6.90
CA LYS A 358 -20.31 17.31 7.55
C LYS A 358 -18.85 17.81 7.51
N PRO A 359 -18.62 19.13 7.46
CA PRO A 359 -17.31 19.73 7.73
C PRO A 359 -16.67 19.17 9.01
N GLY A 360 -15.41 18.76 8.96
CA GLY A 360 -14.69 18.18 10.10
C GLY A 360 -15.16 16.80 10.58
N GLN A 361 -16.08 16.11 9.88
CA GLN A 361 -16.53 14.77 10.28
C GLN A 361 -15.41 13.74 10.15
N ASP A 362 -15.31 12.80 11.10
CA ASP A 362 -14.38 11.68 11.00
C ASP A 362 -14.82 10.68 9.93
N ARG A 363 -14.21 10.81 8.74
CA ARG A 363 -14.43 9.92 7.60
C ARG A 363 -13.99 8.47 7.88
N MET A 364 -13.09 8.23 8.84
CA MET A 364 -12.70 6.87 9.22
C MET A 364 -13.86 6.17 9.93
N GLN A 365 -14.52 6.85 10.87
CA GLN A 365 -15.70 6.29 11.53
C GLN A 365 -16.83 6.03 10.54
N VAL A 366 -17.08 6.97 9.61
CA VAL A 366 -18.09 6.77 8.53
C VAL A 366 -17.79 5.54 7.68
N LEU A 367 -16.52 5.28 7.35
CA LEU A 367 -16.12 4.06 6.64
C LEU A 367 -16.35 2.80 7.49
N ILE A 368 -15.99 2.82 8.77
CA ILE A 368 -16.19 1.69 9.69
C ILE A 368 -17.69 1.34 9.81
N ASP A 369 -18.54 2.35 9.95
CA ASP A 369 -19.98 2.18 10.11
C ASP A 369 -20.63 1.66 8.81
N ALA A 370 -20.16 2.12 7.63
CA ALA A 370 -20.57 1.60 6.34
C ALA A 370 -20.12 0.14 6.10
N ILE A 371 -18.94 -0.26 6.60
CA ILE A 371 -18.44 -1.65 6.51
C ILE A 371 -19.20 -2.59 7.47
N ARG A 372 -19.51 -2.12 8.69
CA ARG A 372 -20.26 -2.87 9.70
C ARG A 372 -21.73 -3.06 9.34
N SER A 373 -22.36 -2.07 8.73
CA SER A 373 -23.73 -2.15 8.20
C SER A 373 -23.85 -2.93 6.89
N GLY A 374 -22.73 -3.26 6.24
CA GLY A 374 -22.71 -3.94 4.93
C GLY A 374 -22.99 -3.02 3.73
N GLN A 375 -23.13 -1.71 3.94
CA GLN A 375 -23.21 -0.71 2.87
C GLN A 375 -21.94 -0.71 1.99
N VAL A 376 -20.79 -1.02 2.59
CA VAL A 376 -19.51 -1.22 1.91
C VAL A 376 -18.96 -2.61 2.22
N SER A 377 -18.49 -3.30 1.18
CA SER A 377 -17.58 -4.43 1.31
C SER A 377 -16.20 -4.03 0.79
N LEU A 378 -15.15 -4.51 1.44
CA LEU A 378 -13.77 -4.35 0.97
C LEU A 378 -13.27 -5.58 0.19
N ALA A 379 -14.15 -6.55 -0.12
CA ALA A 379 -13.78 -7.73 -0.89
C ALA A 379 -13.43 -7.37 -2.35
N PRO A 380 -12.35 -7.93 -2.93
CA PRO A 380 -11.92 -7.61 -4.28
C PRO A 380 -12.81 -8.28 -5.33
N ASN A 381 -12.85 -7.69 -6.52
CA ASN A 381 -13.51 -8.24 -7.71
C ASN A 381 -12.50 -8.45 -8.86
N ALA A 382 -12.97 -8.80 -10.06
CA ALA A 382 -12.10 -9.09 -11.21
C ALA A 382 -11.33 -7.87 -11.77
N GLU A 383 -11.80 -6.65 -11.48
CA GLU A 383 -11.15 -5.38 -11.88
C GLU A 383 -10.20 -4.84 -10.80
N SER A 384 -10.36 -5.25 -9.55
CA SER A 384 -9.53 -4.83 -8.41
C SER A 384 -8.02 -4.93 -8.67
N GLY A 385 -7.29 -3.96 -8.11
CA GLY A 385 -5.85 -4.01 -7.96
C GLY A 385 -5.43 -4.46 -6.56
N PHE A 386 -4.12 -4.51 -6.32
CA PHE A 386 -3.54 -4.98 -5.06
C PHE A 386 -3.98 -4.15 -3.84
N TYR A 387 -4.34 -2.87 -4.01
CA TYR A 387 -4.90 -2.07 -2.90
C TYR A 387 -6.14 -2.73 -2.29
N ALA A 388 -7.11 -3.15 -3.11
CA ALA A 388 -8.34 -3.78 -2.62
C ALA A 388 -8.06 -5.10 -1.89
N TYR A 389 -7.02 -5.86 -2.25
CA TYR A 389 -6.63 -7.06 -1.50
C TYR A 389 -6.05 -6.73 -0.11
N GLN A 390 -5.30 -5.63 0.02
CA GLN A 390 -4.86 -5.12 1.32
C GLN A 390 -6.06 -4.66 2.18
N GLN A 391 -6.99 -3.92 1.58
CA GLN A 391 -8.23 -3.47 2.23
C GLN A 391 -9.09 -4.65 2.70
N HIS A 392 -9.25 -5.67 1.86
CA HIS A 392 -9.97 -6.89 2.19
C HIS A 392 -9.38 -7.62 3.40
N ALA A 393 -8.06 -7.68 3.52
CA ALA A 393 -7.43 -8.24 4.72
C ALA A 393 -7.85 -7.46 5.96
N LEU A 394 -7.69 -6.14 5.95
CA LEU A 394 -8.02 -5.26 7.07
C LEU A 394 -9.49 -5.34 7.50
N GLU A 395 -10.42 -5.52 6.55
CA GLU A 395 -11.85 -5.73 6.82
C GLU A 395 -12.12 -6.83 7.87
N ALA A 396 -11.29 -7.86 7.93
CA ALA A 396 -11.41 -8.94 8.90
C ALA A 396 -11.38 -8.42 10.36
N LEU A 397 -10.57 -7.39 10.63
CA LEU A 397 -10.41 -6.80 11.96
C LEU A 397 -11.71 -6.13 12.46
N LEU A 398 -12.55 -5.62 11.56
CA LEU A 398 -13.87 -5.07 11.90
C LEU A 398 -14.97 -6.14 12.00
N LYS A 399 -14.78 -7.31 11.38
CA LYS A 399 -15.81 -8.34 11.19
C LYS A 399 -15.58 -9.60 12.03
N VAL A 400 -14.60 -9.61 12.94
CA VAL A 400 -14.16 -10.80 13.72
C VAL A 400 -15.28 -11.64 14.37
N GLY A 401 -16.40 -11.05 14.79
CA GLY A 401 -17.54 -11.81 15.32
C GLY A 401 -18.28 -12.69 14.31
N SER A 402 -18.08 -12.44 13.01
CA SER A 402 -18.71 -13.13 11.87
C SER A 402 -17.74 -13.93 11.00
N LEU A 403 -16.47 -14.04 11.41
CA LEU A 403 -15.46 -14.88 10.74
C LEU A 403 -15.41 -16.27 11.37
N PRO A 404 -14.91 -17.30 10.66
CA PRO A 404 -14.86 -18.68 11.16
C PRO A 404 -14.12 -18.84 12.50
N GLU A 405 -13.12 -17.99 12.79
CA GLU A 405 -12.45 -17.97 14.09
C GLU A 405 -13.39 -17.65 15.28
N SER A 406 -14.55 -17.02 15.07
CA SER A 406 -15.49 -16.66 16.16
C SER A 406 -16.16 -17.87 16.83
N GLU A 407 -16.19 -19.03 16.16
CA GLU A 407 -16.65 -20.28 16.78
C GLU A 407 -15.74 -20.74 17.94
N ARG A 408 -14.48 -20.31 17.90
CA ARG A 408 -13.38 -20.66 18.82
C ARG A 408 -12.95 -19.49 19.70
N VAL A 409 -13.04 -18.26 19.20
CA VAL A 409 -12.46 -17.07 19.81
C VAL A 409 -13.52 -15.99 20.07
N THR A 410 -13.70 -15.65 21.33
CA THR A 410 -14.53 -14.52 21.78
C THR A 410 -13.64 -13.31 22.00
N TYR A 411 -13.89 -12.23 21.25
CA TYR A 411 -13.17 -10.97 21.40
C TYR A 411 -13.95 -10.03 22.31
N GLY A 412 -13.37 -9.63 23.43
CA GLY A 412 -13.95 -8.71 24.40
C GLY A 412 -14.22 -7.31 23.83
N ALA A 413 -15.09 -6.53 24.45
CA ALA A 413 -15.49 -5.21 23.92
C ALA A 413 -14.30 -4.23 23.81
N ARG A 414 -13.36 -4.27 24.77
CA ARG A 414 -12.11 -3.50 24.70
C ARG A 414 -11.20 -4.02 23.58
N TYR A 415 -11.20 -5.32 23.34
CA TYR A 415 -10.40 -5.99 22.31
C TYR A 415 -10.92 -5.68 20.90
N GLN A 416 -12.23 -5.71 20.69
CA GLN A 416 -12.87 -5.29 19.44
C GLN A 416 -12.58 -3.81 19.14
N LYS A 417 -12.56 -2.94 20.17
CA LYS A 417 -12.14 -1.54 19.99
C LYS A 417 -10.65 -1.41 19.64
N ARG A 418 -9.78 -2.26 20.18
CA ARG A 418 -8.37 -2.34 19.74
C ARG A 418 -8.30 -2.80 18.28
N LEU A 419 -9.03 -3.84 17.88
CA LEU A 419 -9.07 -4.32 16.49
C LEU A 419 -9.61 -3.25 15.52
N GLU A 420 -10.58 -2.45 15.96
CA GLU A 420 -11.01 -1.26 15.24
C GLU A 420 -9.86 -0.25 15.09
N GLU A 421 -9.12 0.08 16.15
CA GLU A 421 -7.92 0.93 16.03
C GLU A 421 -6.85 0.32 15.11
N ALA A 422 -6.69 -1.01 15.08
CA ALA A 422 -5.80 -1.73 14.17
C ALA A 422 -6.28 -1.73 12.70
N PHE A 423 -7.60 -1.61 12.47
CA PHE A 423 -8.18 -1.26 11.18
C PHE A 423 -7.95 0.22 10.85
N LYS A 424 -8.13 1.14 11.81
CA LYS A 424 -7.94 2.59 11.60
C LYS A 424 -6.50 2.91 11.25
N THR A 425 -5.54 2.32 11.96
CA THR A 425 -4.15 2.28 11.54
C THR A 425 -4.15 1.61 10.17
N GLY A 426 -4.33 0.28 10.08
CA GLY A 426 -4.37 -0.51 8.86
C GLY A 426 -4.78 0.19 7.56
N MET A 427 -5.96 0.79 7.51
CA MET A 427 -6.52 1.51 6.35
C MET A 427 -5.84 2.85 6.09
N THR A 428 -5.64 3.64 7.15
CA THR A 428 -4.77 4.83 7.11
C THR A 428 -3.37 4.48 6.66
N LYS A 429 -2.98 3.21 6.82
CA LYS A 429 -1.62 2.67 6.81
C LYS A 429 -1.46 1.79 5.51
N ALA A 430 -2.50 1.51 4.72
CA ALA A 430 -2.32 0.86 3.41
C ALA A 430 -2.05 1.88 2.29
N ARG A 431 -2.66 3.06 2.37
CA ARG A 431 -2.83 3.99 1.24
C ARG A 431 -1.60 4.86 0.91
N GLU A 432 -0.54 4.93 1.74
CA GLU A 432 0.73 5.65 1.48
C GLU A 432 1.42 5.11 0.24
N THR A 433 1.48 3.78 0.23
CA THR A 433 2.07 2.97 -0.82
C THR A 433 1.42 3.28 -2.17
N HIS A 434 0.20 3.83 -2.14
CA HIS A 434 -0.60 4.22 -3.30
C HIS A 434 -0.89 5.73 -3.36
N ALA A 435 -0.29 6.58 -2.51
CA ALA A 435 -0.69 7.98 -2.34
C ALA A 435 -0.46 8.85 -3.59
N LYS A 436 0.40 8.39 -4.50
CA LYS A 436 0.57 9.00 -5.82
C LYS A 436 -0.56 8.64 -6.80
N GLN A 437 -1.24 7.52 -6.60
CA GLN A 437 -2.13 6.90 -7.59
C GLN A 437 -3.60 6.83 -7.17
N LEU A 438 -3.90 6.81 -5.88
CA LEU A 438 -5.22 7.18 -5.35
C LEU A 438 -5.20 8.69 -5.06
N ASP A 439 -6.36 9.27 -4.77
CA ASP A 439 -6.34 10.46 -3.91
C ASP A 439 -5.78 10.06 -2.52
N ASN A 440 -4.90 10.88 -1.94
CA ASN A 440 -4.02 10.61 -0.79
C ASN A 440 -4.64 9.85 0.42
N ILE A 441 -3.93 8.85 1.07
CA ILE A 441 -3.89 8.35 2.52
C ILE A 441 -2.49 7.58 2.80
N ALA A 442 -2.11 6.87 3.94
CA ALA A 442 -0.71 6.61 4.49
C ALA A 442 -0.20 5.14 5.00
N MET A 443 0.92 4.96 5.83
CA MET A 443 1.54 4.04 6.95
C MET A 443 1.73 2.41 7.04
N PRO A 444 1.71 1.45 8.09
CA PRO A 444 2.03 1.68 10.06
C PRO A 444 3.59 1.24 10.48
N THR A 445 4.08 0.55 11.62
CA THR A 445 5.31 -0.47 11.83
C THR A 445 6.03 -0.82 13.24
N SER A 446 6.52 -2.03 13.76
CA SER A 446 6.10 -3.51 14.10
C SER A 446 7.11 -4.57 14.87
N VAL A 447 6.96 -5.30 16.06
CA VAL A 447 7.94 -6.36 16.74
C VAL A 447 7.49 -7.49 17.82
N ARG A 448 8.11 -8.75 17.83
CA ARG A 448 8.46 -9.95 18.77
C ARG A 448 7.72 -10.53 20.04
N LEU A 449 7.44 -11.88 20.00
CA LEU A 449 6.93 -12.90 20.99
C LEU A 449 7.62 -13.29 22.35
N GLY A 450 6.83 -14.01 23.20
CA GLY A 450 7.24 -15.04 24.20
C GLY A 450 6.39 -16.34 24.16
N PRO A 451 6.53 -17.32 25.10
CA PRO A 451 5.83 -18.62 25.04
C PRO A 451 4.38 -18.56 25.54
N GLY A 452 3.46 -19.12 24.76
CA GLY A 452 2.04 -18.80 24.78
C GLY A 452 1.55 -18.71 23.33
N TRP A 453 0.47 -17.97 23.07
CA TRP A 453 -0.02 -17.68 21.71
C TRP A 453 1.10 -17.10 20.84
N VAL A 454 1.48 -17.79 19.76
CA VAL A 454 2.61 -17.44 18.91
C VAL A 454 2.29 -16.31 17.91
N VAL A 455 1.01 -15.99 17.73
CA VAL A 455 0.54 -14.81 16.99
C VAL A 455 -0.85 -14.39 17.49
N GLU A 456 -1.25 -13.13 17.31
CA GLU A 456 -2.63 -12.72 17.55
C GLU A 456 -3.61 -13.59 16.73
N PRO A 457 -4.68 -14.14 17.32
CA PRO A 457 -5.52 -15.15 16.69
C PRO A 457 -6.48 -14.56 15.66
N LEU A 458 -5.95 -14.24 14.48
CA LEU A 458 -6.66 -13.66 13.34
C LEU A 458 -6.32 -14.41 12.04
N PRO A 459 -6.58 -15.73 11.96
CA PRO A 459 -6.19 -16.54 10.82
C PRO A 459 -6.76 -16.04 9.48
N THR A 460 -7.99 -15.53 9.45
CA THR A 460 -8.60 -14.97 8.23
C THR A 460 -7.90 -13.70 7.77
N TYR A 461 -7.35 -12.89 8.69
CA TYR A 461 -6.55 -11.71 8.34
C TYR A 461 -5.26 -12.11 7.62
N TYR A 462 -4.54 -13.10 8.15
CA TYR A 462 -3.28 -13.58 7.57
C TYR A 462 -3.46 -14.32 6.25
N ASP A 463 -4.54 -15.10 6.09
CA ASP A 463 -4.93 -15.69 4.80
C ASP A 463 -5.19 -14.63 3.72
N ARG A 464 -5.92 -13.57 4.06
CA ARG A 464 -6.23 -12.47 3.13
C ARG A 464 -4.97 -11.67 2.77
N LEU A 465 -4.04 -11.46 3.70
CA LEU A 465 -2.70 -10.92 3.40
C LEU A 465 -1.92 -11.82 2.43
N ALA A 466 -1.89 -13.14 2.66
CA ALA A 466 -1.21 -14.08 1.76
C ALA A 466 -1.84 -14.07 0.35
N ALA A 467 -3.16 -13.98 0.24
CA ALA A 467 -3.85 -13.83 -1.03
C ALA A 467 -3.45 -12.54 -1.77
N SER A 468 -3.16 -11.44 -1.05
CA SER A 468 -2.66 -10.20 -1.66
C SER A 468 -1.28 -10.37 -2.32
N TYR A 469 -0.38 -11.16 -1.73
CA TYR A 469 0.92 -11.49 -2.33
C TYR A 469 0.81 -12.49 -3.48
N GLY A 470 -0.08 -13.47 -3.36
CA GLY A 470 -0.47 -14.33 -4.47
C GLY A 470 -0.95 -13.51 -5.68
N PHE A 471 -1.80 -12.51 -5.46
CA PHE A 471 -2.28 -11.61 -6.52
C PHE A 471 -1.14 -10.80 -7.18
N LEU A 472 -0.19 -10.22 -6.42
CA LEU A 472 0.96 -9.54 -7.04
C LEU A 472 1.76 -10.50 -7.95
N LYS A 473 2.02 -11.70 -7.44
CA LYS A 473 2.77 -12.76 -8.12
C LYS A 473 2.08 -13.27 -9.40
N THR A 474 0.75 -13.31 -9.45
CA THR A 474 0.00 -13.81 -10.63
C THR A 474 -0.54 -12.74 -11.58
N MET A 475 -0.80 -11.50 -11.11
CA MET A 475 -1.48 -10.46 -11.89
C MET A 475 -0.60 -9.22 -12.20
N VAL A 476 0.47 -8.99 -11.43
CA VAL A 476 1.38 -7.86 -11.64
C VAL A 476 2.72 -8.31 -12.20
N MET A 477 3.39 -9.26 -11.54
CA MET A 477 4.73 -9.70 -11.97
C MET A 477 4.79 -10.15 -13.44
N PRO A 478 3.80 -10.87 -14.01
CA PRO A 478 3.82 -11.26 -15.43
C PRO A 478 3.69 -10.11 -16.44
N GLN A 479 3.48 -8.86 -16.00
CA GLN A 479 3.53 -7.68 -16.87
C GLN A 479 4.98 -7.23 -17.15
N PHE A 480 5.94 -7.71 -16.35
CA PHE A 480 7.37 -7.54 -16.50
C PHE A 480 8.00 -8.82 -17.09
N GLN A 481 9.16 -8.68 -17.72
CA GLN A 481 9.98 -9.82 -18.14
C GLN A 481 10.49 -10.61 -16.92
N ALA A 482 10.48 -11.94 -17.02
CA ALA A 482 10.88 -12.83 -15.92
C ALA A 482 12.30 -12.56 -15.39
N ASP A 483 13.25 -12.26 -16.29
CA ASP A 483 14.63 -11.94 -15.93
C ASP A 483 14.70 -10.69 -15.03
N PHE A 484 13.82 -9.70 -15.25
CA PHE A 484 13.73 -8.53 -14.38
C PHE A 484 13.16 -8.91 -13.00
N THR A 485 12.05 -9.67 -12.93
CA THR A 485 11.47 -10.06 -11.62
C THR A 485 12.40 -10.97 -10.81
N ASN A 486 13.27 -11.73 -11.48
CA ASN A 486 14.23 -12.65 -10.87
C ASN A 486 15.61 -12.04 -10.60
N SER A 487 15.87 -10.77 -10.97
CA SER A 487 17.18 -10.10 -10.75
C SER A 487 17.09 -8.72 -10.11
N ALA A 488 16.02 -7.97 -10.36
CA ALA A 488 15.80 -6.67 -9.74
C ALA A 488 15.48 -6.85 -8.25
N LYS A 489 16.27 -6.22 -7.39
CA LYS A 489 16.05 -6.19 -5.94
C LYS A 489 14.96 -5.20 -5.56
N VAL A 490 14.22 -5.49 -4.50
CA VAL A 490 13.37 -4.49 -3.84
C VAL A 490 14.22 -3.34 -3.29
N LEU A 491 13.64 -2.16 -3.09
CA LEU A 491 14.28 -1.07 -2.36
C LEU A 491 13.94 -1.12 -0.87
N VAL A 492 14.68 -0.36 -0.04
CA VAL A 492 14.43 -0.21 1.41
C VAL A 492 14.31 1.27 1.80
N ASP A 493 13.93 1.58 3.05
CA ASP A 493 13.81 2.96 3.55
C ASP A 493 15.09 3.76 3.28
N GLY A 494 14.97 4.90 2.58
CA GLY A 494 16.10 5.66 2.04
C GLY A 494 16.54 5.29 0.60
N GLY A 495 15.82 4.38 -0.07
CA GLY A 495 15.90 4.15 -1.51
C GLY A 495 17.10 3.32 -2.00
N ALA A 496 17.85 2.69 -1.10
CA ALA A 496 18.92 1.76 -1.44
C ALA A 496 18.36 0.39 -1.88
N GLU A 497 19.16 -0.39 -2.60
CA GLU A 497 18.82 -1.79 -2.90
C GLU A 497 18.77 -2.66 -1.63
N GLY A 498 17.74 -3.48 -1.52
CA GLY A 498 17.60 -4.53 -0.51
C GLY A 498 18.44 -5.77 -0.83
N LYS A 499 18.21 -6.85 -0.06
CA LYS A 499 18.94 -8.12 -0.21
C LYS A 499 18.26 -9.12 -1.14
N LEU A 500 16.93 -9.06 -1.26
CA LEU A 500 16.09 -10.01 -1.99
C LEU A 500 15.67 -9.44 -3.34
N THR A 501 15.48 -10.31 -4.34
CA THR A 501 14.83 -9.96 -5.61
C THR A 501 13.34 -9.68 -5.41
N LEU A 502 12.66 -9.09 -6.40
CA LEU A 502 11.21 -8.95 -6.40
C LEU A 502 10.51 -10.31 -6.22
N ALA A 503 10.99 -11.35 -6.92
CA ALA A 503 10.47 -12.71 -6.79
C ALA A 503 10.69 -13.30 -5.38
N ASP A 504 11.90 -13.17 -4.82
CA ASP A 504 12.24 -13.71 -3.50
C ASP A 504 11.49 -12.99 -2.37
N GLU A 505 11.37 -11.67 -2.42
CA GLU A 505 10.66 -10.89 -1.39
C GLU A 505 9.15 -11.19 -1.42
N LEU A 506 8.55 -11.31 -2.61
CA LEU A 506 7.15 -11.74 -2.74
C LEU A 506 6.93 -13.16 -2.21
N ALA A 507 7.84 -14.10 -2.51
CA ALA A 507 7.76 -15.47 -2.01
C ALA A 507 7.96 -15.53 -0.48
N ALA A 508 8.86 -14.73 0.08
CA ALA A 508 9.07 -14.61 1.51
C ALA A 508 7.84 -13.99 2.22
N ALA A 509 7.24 -12.94 1.65
CA ALA A 509 6.04 -12.30 2.17
C ALA A 509 4.82 -13.23 2.15
N GLU A 510 4.61 -13.96 1.05
CA GLU A 510 3.58 -14.99 0.93
C GLU A 510 3.81 -16.12 1.95
N SER A 511 5.01 -16.69 2.01
CA SER A 511 5.35 -17.79 2.94
C SER A 511 5.17 -17.39 4.41
N LEU A 512 5.64 -16.20 4.79
CA LEU A 512 5.47 -15.64 6.13
C LEU A 512 3.99 -15.49 6.50
N THR A 513 3.20 -14.85 5.64
CA THR A 513 1.78 -14.57 5.94
C THR A 513 0.94 -15.85 5.98
N ARG A 514 1.19 -16.83 5.09
CA ARG A 514 0.57 -18.15 5.19
C ARG A 514 1.01 -18.94 6.43
N GLY A 515 2.29 -18.87 6.80
CA GLY A 515 2.80 -19.51 8.01
C GLY A 515 2.16 -18.97 9.29
N LEU A 516 1.94 -17.66 9.36
CA LEU A 516 1.20 -17.02 10.47
C LEU A 516 -0.28 -17.42 10.48
N ALA A 517 -0.91 -17.55 9.29
CA ALA A 517 -2.28 -18.06 9.18
C ALA A 517 -2.39 -19.52 9.66
N ALA A 518 -1.42 -20.38 9.30
CA ALA A 518 -1.37 -21.79 9.69
C ALA A 518 -1.12 -21.97 11.20
N LEU A 519 -0.22 -21.17 11.79
CA LEU A 519 -0.03 -21.11 13.24
C LEU A 519 -1.31 -20.68 13.94
N ALA A 520 -1.89 -19.53 13.57
CA ALA A 520 -3.13 -19.03 14.18
C ALA A 520 -4.27 -20.06 14.10
N LYS A 521 -4.45 -20.75 12.96
CA LYS A 521 -5.45 -21.83 12.77
C LYS A 521 -5.26 -23.02 13.70
N ALA A 522 -4.01 -23.39 13.98
CA ALA A 522 -3.70 -24.47 14.90
C ALA A 522 -3.99 -24.07 16.35
N GLU A 523 -3.57 -22.87 16.77
CA GLU A 523 -3.77 -22.36 18.13
C GLU A 523 -5.25 -22.18 18.50
N VAL A 524 -6.08 -21.65 17.58
CA VAL A 524 -7.54 -21.55 17.80
C VAL A 524 -8.27 -22.89 17.62
N GLY A 525 -7.59 -23.95 17.14
CA GLY A 525 -8.23 -25.24 16.88
C GLY A 525 -9.23 -25.22 15.72
N MET A 526 -8.94 -24.47 14.66
CA MET A 526 -9.68 -24.47 13.39
C MET A 526 -9.16 -25.53 12.41
N ALA A 527 -7.84 -25.66 12.26
CA ALA A 527 -7.22 -26.62 11.35
C ALA A 527 -5.81 -27.01 11.81
N PRO A 528 -5.35 -28.25 11.55
CA PRO A 528 -3.97 -28.65 11.79
C PRO A 528 -3.01 -27.97 10.80
N ILE A 529 -1.72 -27.98 11.12
CA ILE A 529 -0.65 -27.50 10.23
C ILE A 529 -0.52 -28.45 9.03
N THR A 530 -0.76 -27.94 7.83
CA THR A 530 -0.66 -28.70 6.56
C THR A 530 0.59 -28.37 5.74
N ASP A 531 1.25 -27.23 5.99
CA ASP A 531 2.54 -26.86 5.38
C ASP A 531 3.57 -26.50 6.48
N PRO A 532 4.45 -27.45 6.85
CA PRO A 532 5.50 -27.22 7.83
C PRO A 532 6.57 -26.21 7.38
N ALA A 533 6.75 -25.95 6.07
CA ALA A 533 7.78 -25.05 5.56
C ALA A 533 7.33 -23.57 5.68
N GLN A 534 6.05 -23.29 5.41
CA GLN A 534 5.43 -22.00 5.69
C GLN A 534 5.43 -21.72 7.20
N VAL A 535 5.06 -22.71 8.02
CA VAL A 535 5.15 -22.58 9.49
C VAL A 535 6.59 -22.38 9.97
N ALA A 536 7.57 -23.11 9.43
CA ALA A 536 8.99 -22.89 9.75
C ALA A 536 9.46 -21.48 9.37
N THR A 537 8.97 -20.93 8.25
CA THR A 537 9.24 -19.53 7.84
C THR A 537 8.70 -18.55 8.87
N ALA A 538 7.44 -18.70 9.29
CA ALA A 538 6.85 -17.86 10.33
C ALA A 538 7.53 -18.05 11.69
N ALA A 539 7.81 -19.29 12.13
CA ALA A 539 8.51 -19.58 13.39
C ALA A 539 9.93 -19.01 13.42
N ALA A 540 10.68 -19.06 12.31
CA ALA A 540 11.98 -18.43 12.18
C ALA A 540 11.90 -16.90 12.25
N TRP A 541 10.89 -16.29 11.62
CA TRP A 541 10.62 -14.86 11.76
C TRP A 541 10.24 -14.49 13.19
N LEU A 542 9.34 -15.23 13.83
CA LEU A 542 8.93 -15.04 15.22
C LEU A 542 10.13 -15.11 16.18
N LYS A 543 10.99 -16.13 16.02
CA LYS A 543 12.27 -16.30 16.72
C LYS A 543 13.32 -15.26 16.28
N GLY A 544 13.12 -14.52 15.19
CA GLY A 544 14.00 -13.46 14.64
C GLY A 544 13.56 -12.01 14.89
N LEU A 545 12.30 -11.77 15.23
CA LEU A 545 11.63 -10.46 15.26
C LEU A 545 12.42 -9.33 15.95
N GLY A 546 12.86 -9.45 17.21
CA GLY A 546 13.55 -8.35 17.93
C GLY A 546 14.85 -7.85 17.27
N THR A 547 15.39 -8.64 16.32
CA THR A 547 16.57 -8.34 15.51
C THR A 547 16.28 -7.93 14.06
N ASP A 548 15.05 -8.12 13.58
CA ASP A 548 14.63 -7.74 12.22
C ASP A 548 14.67 -6.22 12.05
N VAL A 549 15.26 -5.76 10.94
CA VAL A 549 15.58 -4.36 10.65
C VAL A 549 14.39 -3.54 10.21
N ARG A 550 13.35 -4.15 9.63
CA ARG A 550 12.12 -3.47 9.20
C ARG A 550 11.39 -2.84 10.37
N LEU A 551 11.72 -3.27 11.57
CA LEU A 551 10.92 -3.11 12.77
C LEU A 551 11.39 -1.98 13.68
N GLY A 552 12.62 -1.53 13.46
CA GLY A 552 13.13 -0.24 13.92
C GLY A 552 12.87 0.89 12.92
N VAL A 553 12.10 0.64 11.85
CA VAL A 553 11.59 1.73 11.01
C VAL A 553 10.42 2.38 11.75
N ASP A 554 10.56 3.68 12.00
CA ASP A 554 9.61 4.50 12.72
C ASP A 554 8.23 4.52 12.01
N THR A 555 7.18 4.13 12.74
CA THR A 555 5.80 3.97 12.23
C THR A 555 5.12 5.30 11.92
N ARG A 556 5.58 6.40 12.53
CA ARG A 556 4.89 7.69 12.52
C ARG A 556 4.90 8.29 11.12
N VAL A 557 3.74 8.27 10.48
CA VAL A 557 3.44 9.10 9.31
C VAL A 557 2.00 9.61 9.43
N SER A 558 1.64 10.62 8.64
CA SER A 558 0.26 11.10 8.47
C SER A 558 0.00 11.47 7.02
N VAL A 559 -1.24 11.87 6.71
CA VAL A 559 -1.66 12.16 5.34
C VAL A 559 -2.95 12.99 5.26
N PRO A 560 -3.08 13.89 4.27
CA PRO A 560 -4.37 14.47 3.89
C PRO A 560 -5.39 13.41 3.49
N VAL A 561 -6.63 13.51 3.98
CA VAL A 561 -7.74 12.57 3.65
C VAL A 561 -8.96 13.26 3.05
N ASN A 562 -9.13 14.56 3.33
CA ASN A 562 -10.24 15.36 2.82
C ASN A 562 -9.99 16.87 2.97
N GLN A 563 -10.25 17.65 1.93
CA GLN A 563 -10.35 19.10 2.03
C GLN A 563 -11.78 19.51 2.40
N TYR A 564 -11.93 20.43 3.35
CA TYR A 564 -13.22 21.05 3.65
C TYR A 564 -13.06 22.55 3.90
N ARG A 565 -14.20 23.25 4.02
CA ARG A 565 -14.25 24.65 4.46
C ARG A 565 -15.01 24.71 5.78
N ASP A 566 -14.50 25.50 6.72
CA ASP A 566 -15.18 25.73 8.01
C ASP A 566 -16.31 26.76 7.88
N GLY A 567 -17.02 27.04 8.99
CA GLY A 567 -18.07 28.05 9.05
C GLY A 567 -17.60 29.50 8.85
N GLN A 568 -16.31 29.73 8.56
CA GLN A 568 -15.71 31.01 8.20
C GLN A 568 -15.10 30.97 6.78
N ASP A 569 -15.47 29.98 5.97
CA ASP A 569 -14.97 29.70 4.62
C ASP A 569 -13.45 29.43 4.52
N LYS A 570 -12.79 29.12 5.64
CA LYS A 570 -11.34 28.82 5.63
C LYS A 570 -11.11 27.40 5.14
N PRO A 571 -10.18 27.17 4.20
CA PRO A 571 -9.87 25.83 3.73
C PRO A 571 -9.02 25.07 4.77
N TRP A 572 -9.54 23.94 5.21
CA TRP A 572 -8.89 22.98 6.09
C TRP A 572 -8.61 21.67 5.35
N MET A 573 -7.64 20.92 5.85
CA MET A 573 -7.34 19.56 5.42
C MET A 573 -7.43 18.64 6.64
N GLN A 574 -8.24 17.59 6.53
CA GLN A 574 -8.34 16.52 7.52
C GLN A 574 -7.17 15.56 7.34
N TYR A 575 -6.65 15.04 8.45
CA TYR A 575 -5.55 14.07 8.46
C TYR A 575 -5.91 12.82 9.26
N TRP A 576 -5.40 11.70 8.75
CA TRP A 576 -5.24 10.46 9.51
C TRP A 576 -3.73 10.23 9.71
N GLY A 577 -3.33 9.57 10.81
CA GLY A 577 -1.93 9.20 11.06
C GLY A 577 -1.73 8.25 12.24
N THR A 578 -0.48 7.97 12.57
CA THR A 578 -0.08 7.18 13.74
C THR A 578 0.78 8.02 14.66
N ALA A 579 0.42 8.12 15.94
CA ALA A 579 1.21 8.81 16.97
C ALA A 579 2.56 8.12 17.22
N GLY A 580 2.56 6.81 17.05
CA GLY A 580 3.63 5.88 17.35
C GLY A 580 3.03 4.55 17.80
N VAL A 581 3.82 3.78 18.53
CA VAL A 581 3.47 2.49 19.10
C VAL A 581 3.10 2.66 20.57
N MET A 582 2.09 1.94 21.03
CA MET A 582 1.79 1.76 22.45
C MET A 582 1.96 0.29 22.82
N LEU A 583 2.30 0.03 24.09
CA LEU A 583 2.15 -1.31 24.67
C LEU A 583 0.75 -1.43 25.25
N THR A 584 0.17 -2.62 25.14
CA THR A 584 -1.18 -2.97 25.61
C THR A 584 -1.12 -4.28 26.38
N LYS A 585 -1.80 -4.38 27.53
CA LYS A 585 -1.92 -5.61 28.33
C LYS A 585 -3.10 -6.44 27.83
N VAL A 586 -2.87 -7.70 27.45
CA VAL A 586 -3.88 -8.60 26.90
C VAL A 586 -4.02 -9.82 27.78
N LYS A 587 -5.24 -10.12 28.22
CA LYS A 587 -5.55 -11.37 28.91
C LYS A 587 -6.20 -12.34 27.96
N VAL A 588 -5.71 -13.58 27.95
CA VAL A 588 -6.34 -14.70 27.26
C VAL A 588 -6.78 -15.72 28.30
N ALA A 589 -8.07 -16.08 28.25
CA ALA A 589 -8.69 -17.12 29.06
C ALA A 589 -9.20 -18.26 28.16
N GLY A 590 -9.42 -19.44 28.74
CA GLY A 590 -10.01 -20.61 28.07
C GLY A 590 -9.14 -21.86 28.04
N GLY A 591 -7.85 -21.76 28.38
CA GLY A 591 -6.91 -22.89 28.40
C GLY A 591 -5.96 -22.86 29.60
N GLY A 592 -6.41 -22.27 30.70
CA GLY A 592 -5.56 -21.52 31.63
C GLY A 592 -5.74 -20.02 31.41
N GLU A 593 -5.27 -19.21 32.34
CA GLU A 593 -5.25 -17.75 32.25
C GLU A 593 -3.82 -17.28 31.98
N GLN A 594 -3.63 -16.45 30.97
CA GLN A 594 -2.33 -15.91 30.57
C GLN A 594 -2.45 -14.45 30.16
N THR A 595 -1.62 -13.58 30.72
CA THR A 595 -1.57 -12.15 30.38
C THR A 595 -0.27 -11.82 29.65
N TYR A 596 -0.41 -11.16 28.50
CA TYR A 596 0.63 -10.81 27.54
C TYR A 596 0.83 -9.30 27.48
N LEU A 597 2.04 -8.86 27.09
CA LEU A 597 2.22 -7.53 26.51
C LEU A 597 2.14 -7.59 24.99
N MET A 598 1.56 -6.57 24.38
CA MET A 598 1.30 -6.51 22.95
C MET A 598 1.51 -5.10 22.46
N ALA A 599 2.39 -4.92 21.47
CA ALA A 599 2.63 -3.63 20.86
C ALA A 599 1.64 -3.39 19.72
N THR A 600 1.03 -2.20 19.69
CA THR A 600 -0.01 -1.80 18.74
C THR A 600 0.29 -0.39 18.25
N ASP A 601 0.00 -0.09 17.00
CA ASP A 601 0.04 1.29 16.53
C ASP A 601 -1.10 2.11 17.15
N LYS A 602 -0.89 3.42 17.35
CA LYS A 602 -1.95 4.31 17.84
C LYS A 602 -2.40 5.31 16.78
N PHE A 603 -3.64 5.15 16.30
CA PHE A 603 -4.29 6.05 15.36
C PHE A 603 -4.45 7.48 15.91
N LEU A 604 -4.36 8.46 15.00
CA LEU A 604 -4.66 9.86 15.18
C LEU A 604 -5.56 10.37 14.05
N PHE A 605 -6.57 11.15 14.42
CA PHE A 605 -7.37 12.01 13.54
C PHE A 605 -7.16 13.46 13.98
N PHE A 606 -6.85 14.36 13.05
CA PHE A 606 -6.60 15.77 13.32
C PHE A 606 -6.77 16.63 12.06
N ASP A 607 -7.11 17.90 12.21
CA ASP A 607 -7.25 18.84 11.09
C ASP A 607 -6.11 19.88 11.11
N ARG A 608 -5.65 20.34 9.95
CA ARG A 608 -4.71 21.47 9.81
C ARG A 608 -5.18 22.43 8.71
N PRO A 609 -4.82 23.73 8.75
CA PRO A 609 -5.12 24.68 7.67
C PRO A 609 -4.51 24.20 6.34
N TYR A 610 -5.25 24.31 5.23
CA TYR A 610 -4.80 23.84 3.90
C TYR A 610 -3.44 24.44 3.51
N ALA A 611 -3.23 25.73 3.81
CA ALA A 611 -1.99 26.46 3.52
C ALA A 611 -0.75 25.93 4.25
N ALA A 612 -0.91 25.09 5.28
CA ALA A 612 0.21 24.45 5.97
C ALA A 612 0.75 23.19 5.25
N GLY A 613 0.06 22.75 4.18
CA GLY A 613 0.43 21.60 3.35
C GLY A 613 0.38 20.25 4.08
N PRO A 614 0.59 19.14 3.35
CA PRO A 614 0.71 17.83 3.96
C PRO A 614 2.06 17.71 4.67
N LEU A 615 2.06 17.01 5.80
CA LEU A 615 3.28 16.66 6.50
C LEU A 615 3.91 15.45 5.81
N ASN A 616 5.16 15.59 5.37
CA ASN A 616 5.94 14.43 4.94
C ASN A 616 6.41 13.63 6.17
N ARG A 617 6.91 12.41 5.92
CA ARG A 617 7.35 11.47 6.97
C ARG A 617 8.36 12.10 7.96
N THR A 618 9.26 12.96 7.49
CA THR A 618 10.28 13.61 8.32
C THR A 618 9.68 14.72 9.19
N GLU A 619 8.87 15.61 8.61
CA GLU A 619 8.23 16.71 9.33
C GLU A 619 7.26 16.20 10.42
N TYR A 620 6.48 15.17 10.08
CA TYR A 620 5.54 14.57 11.03
C TYR A 620 6.27 13.89 12.21
N ARG A 621 7.37 13.17 11.94
CA ARG A 621 8.25 12.63 12.98
C ARG A 621 8.82 13.75 13.86
N GLN A 622 9.33 14.83 13.27
CA GLN A 622 9.87 16.00 14.00
C GLN A 622 8.83 16.68 14.90
N ILE A 623 7.59 16.85 14.45
CA ILE A 623 6.49 17.38 15.27
C ILE A 623 6.16 16.44 16.44
N LEU A 624 6.29 15.12 16.23
CA LEU A 624 6.05 14.11 17.27
C LEU A 624 7.29 13.78 18.13
N ASP A 625 8.47 14.33 17.83
CA ASP A 625 9.68 14.04 18.58
C ASP A 625 9.64 14.67 19.99
N GLY A 626 10.12 13.90 20.97
CA GLY A 626 9.98 14.23 22.39
C GLY A 626 8.52 14.26 22.89
N SER A 627 7.55 13.68 22.17
CA SER A 627 6.20 13.44 22.71
C SER A 627 6.23 12.15 23.54
N ALA A 628 6.27 12.28 24.87
CA ALA A 628 6.26 11.12 25.76
C ALA A 628 4.88 10.43 25.79
N THR A 629 3.81 11.23 25.64
CA THR A 629 2.42 10.76 25.68
C THR A 629 1.65 11.08 24.40
N LEU A 630 0.53 10.37 24.22
CA LEU A 630 -0.47 10.68 23.19
C LEU A 630 -1.05 12.10 23.29
N GLY A 631 -1.13 12.66 24.51
CA GLY A 631 -1.60 14.03 24.74
C GLY A 631 -0.62 15.08 24.21
N ASP A 632 0.68 14.85 24.40
CA ASP A 632 1.74 15.70 23.84
C ASP A 632 1.72 15.68 22.31
N ALA A 633 1.55 14.48 21.72
CA ALA A 633 1.46 14.28 20.28
C ALA A 633 0.31 15.08 19.65
N LEU A 634 -0.91 14.96 20.20
CA LEU A 634 -2.08 15.72 19.76
C LEU A 634 -1.88 17.23 19.92
N LYS A 635 -1.39 17.67 21.09
CA LYS A 635 -1.18 19.10 21.39
C LYS A 635 -0.16 19.76 20.44
N LYS A 636 0.90 19.05 20.06
CA LYS A 636 1.88 19.54 19.08
C LYS A 636 1.26 19.64 17.68
N LEU A 637 0.57 18.61 17.21
CA LEU A 637 -0.09 18.61 15.89
C LEU A 637 -1.17 19.68 15.73
N GLN A 638 -1.90 20.00 16.82
CA GLN A 638 -2.89 21.09 16.84
C GLN A 638 -2.27 22.49 16.93
N GLY A 639 -0.98 22.59 17.30
CA GLY A 639 -0.22 23.84 17.40
C GLY A 639 0.75 24.10 16.23
N SER A 640 0.74 23.24 15.21
CA SER A 640 1.71 23.23 14.08
C SER A 640 1.04 23.25 12.72
#